data_AF-A0A3B8R3B8-F1
#
_entry.id   AF-A0A3B8R3B8-F1
#
_cell.length_a   1.000
_cell.length_b   1.000
_cell.length_c   1.000
_cell.angle_alpha   90.00
_cell.angle_beta   90.00
_cell.angle_gamma   90.00
#
_symmetry.space_group_name_H-M   'P 1'
#
loop_
_entity.id
_entity.type
_entity.pdbx_description
1 polymer ?
#
loop_
_entity_poly.entity_id
_entity_poly.type
_entity_poly.pdbx_seq_one_letter_code
_entity_poly.pdbx_strand_id
1 'polypeptide(L)'
;MRNLKLTNPNIQPDLGGFVTFAGERYYQICDVDDLPPFFISLAARGDHWLFISSSSGLTAGRSAPEYALFPYVPVDRIHESHQHTGAVTHIKVHSGGQTQIWSPFFHQKPWKGRCTRNLYKNILGTKICFEEIHHEHQLTFRLTWSTSEAFGFVATGELLNHGQNSVELSLVTGLQNILPANTPRAIQESSSNLVDAYKRSELDAETGLGLYTLYSAISDRAQANESLRANTAFCLGLDHAQTLISNDQLQQFLMNERLSATSETKGVRGLHLTHARITLAMNQDQSWDLVADTQSTQSQIIALKAHLQDPAALRQMIHQDVELGSRELARLVAGSDGLQTSGEEAVTVHHYANVLFNIMRGGTFIDHGLITKTDFLKSVQTFNHALRPQAEQALQDLPAQFKRSALMDGIKDARSPQLQRLAQEYLPISFGRRHGDPSRPWNHFEIKLKDNEGQRLLAYEGNWRDIFQNWEALSLSYPDFIPSMISKFVNASTIDGYNPYRVTQDGIDWEVEDLEDPWSYIGYWGDHQIIYLLKFLELSEAFYPDLLTALMTQPLFSYANVPYRLKPFDEMVKDPKNTVLYDEALAKQIEHRVSEIGADGKLILTQDREVYQVTLLEKLLVPMLSKLSNLVVGGGIWLNTQRPEWNDGNNALVGSGVSFVTLCYLQRYTQFLKTILASCPQQIDLTDAVGDWLIKTNGILKDILIQRQDKPVNPAQRFKSLKALGQAASVYRAEVYQAEALEKSVFARSSIDALIDSALTIFKQTITDNQRDDGLFQTYNLLKTESEQTSISPLYPMLEGQVAILSAKTLTPLESIKVLDALFLSDIYRPDQDTFMLYPDRALTDFLDKNRFSAASAAGD
;
A
#
# COMPACT_ATOMS: atom_id res chain seq x y z
N MET A 1 -7.10 -41.60 18.14
CA MET A 1 -5.63 -41.63 17.90
C MET A 1 -5.22 -40.30 17.29
N ARG A 2 -4.80 -39.33 18.11
CA ARG A 2 -4.12 -38.10 17.66
C ARG A 2 -3.01 -37.78 18.69
N ASN A 3 -1.97 -38.62 18.72
CA ASN A 3 -0.72 -38.21 19.35
C ASN A 3 -0.02 -37.25 18.39
N LEU A 4 -0.39 -35.96 18.47
CA LEU A 4 0.19 -34.87 17.69
C LEU A 4 1.54 -34.49 18.31
N LYS A 5 2.58 -35.21 17.94
CA LYS A 5 3.96 -34.83 18.30
C LYS A 5 4.41 -33.68 17.40
N LEU A 6 4.86 -32.59 18.02
CA LEU A 6 5.80 -31.65 17.39
C LEU A 6 6.98 -32.47 16.88
N THR A 7 7.18 -32.51 15.57
CA THR A 7 8.34 -33.17 14.95
C THR A 7 9.30 -32.07 14.49
N ASN A 8 10.56 -32.12 14.95
CA ASN A 8 11.50 -31.05 14.65
C ASN A 8 12.90 -31.57 14.28
N PRO A 9 13.43 -31.28 13.08
CA PRO A 9 14.81 -31.58 12.73
C PRO A 9 15.84 -30.53 13.18
N ASN A 10 15.48 -29.27 13.50
CA ASN A 10 16.47 -28.22 13.81
C ASN A 10 15.84 -27.02 14.55
N ILE A 11 15.68 -27.09 15.88
CA ILE A 11 15.46 -25.89 16.71
C ILE A 11 16.82 -25.44 17.21
N GLN A 12 17.25 -24.22 16.83
CA GLN A 12 18.20 -23.51 17.68
C GLN A 12 17.41 -22.99 18.89
N PRO A 13 17.75 -23.39 20.13
CA PRO A 13 16.91 -23.15 21.32
C PRO A 13 16.63 -21.69 21.66
N ASP A 14 17.34 -20.74 21.06
CA ASP A 14 17.45 -19.41 21.66
C ASP A 14 16.40 -18.39 21.16
N LEU A 15 15.67 -18.59 20.04
CA LEU A 15 14.71 -17.58 19.51
C LEU A 15 13.46 -18.09 18.75
N GLY A 16 13.44 -19.32 18.19
CA GLY A 16 12.28 -19.84 17.43
C GLY A 16 12.64 -20.79 16.27
N GLY A 17 11.64 -21.30 15.54
CA GLY A 17 11.88 -22.17 14.38
C GLY A 17 10.63 -22.74 13.69
N PHE A 18 10.80 -23.38 12.54
CA PHE A 18 9.70 -23.97 11.79
C PHE A 18 9.23 -25.31 12.40
N VAL A 19 7.94 -25.41 12.63
CA VAL A 19 7.27 -26.58 13.22
C VAL A 19 6.08 -27.01 12.38
N THR A 20 5.75 -28.30 12.43
CA THR A 20 4.50 -28.81 11.87
C THR A 20 3.52 -29.05 12.99
N PHE A 21 2.40 -28.34 12.95
CA PHE A 21 1.33 -28.37 13.95
C PHE A 21 -0.01 -28.54 13.22
N ALA A 22 -0.84 -29.49 13.69
CA ALA A 22 -2.16 -29.81 13.11
C ALA A 22 -2.18 -30.10 11.59
N GLY A 23 -1.08 -30.63 11.04
CA GLY A 23 -0.97 -30.92 9.60
C GLY A 23 -0.53 -29.71 8.75
N GLU A 24 -0.23 -28.58 9.38
CA GLU A 24 0.20 -27.34 8.75
C GLU A 24 1.59 -26.92 9.23
N ARG A 25 2.28 -26.13 8.41
CA ARG A 25 3.61 -25.61 8.71
C ARG A 25 3.50 -24.20 9.31
N TYR A 26 4.15 -23.99 10.45
CA TYR A 26 4.20 -22.74 11.20
C TYR A 26 5.64 -22.33 11.47
N TYR A 27 5.86 -21.03 11.65
CA TYR A 27 7.02 -20.53 12.38
C TYR A 27 6.59 -20.28 13.83
N GLN A 28 7.33 -20.87 14.78
CA GLN A 28 7.14 -20.70 16.22
C GLN A 28 8.16 -19.72 16.77
N ILE A 29 7.70 -18.76 17.57
CA ILE A 29 8.51 -17.95 18.47
C ILE A 29 8.26 -18.49 19.87
N CYS A 30 9.34 -18.94 20.54
CA CYS A 30 9.30 -19.41 21.92
C CYS A 30 9.40 -18.24 22.88
N ASP A 31 8.78 -18.37 24.06
CA ASP A 31 8.85 -17.38 25.15
C ASP A 31 8.58 -15.94 24.66
N VAL A 32 7.52 -15.79 23.88
CA VAL A 32 7.20 -14.54 23.14
C VAL A 32 6.96 -13.36 24.08
N ASP A 33 6.63 -13.61 25.35
CA ASP A 33 6.43 -12.61 26.39
C ASP A 33 7.74 -12.00 26.92
N ASP A 34 8.90 -12.57 26.59
CA ASP A 34 10.21 -11.95 26.83
C ASP A 34 10.57 -10.89 25.76
N LEU A 35 9.78 -10.80 24.68
CA LEU A 35 9.95 -9.79 23.63
C LEU A 35 9.02 -8.59 23.85
N PRO A 36 9.46 -7.35 23.52
CA PRO A 36 8.53 -6.24 23.38
C PRO A 36 7.38 -6.60 22.42
N PRO A 37 6.12 -6.24 22.74
CA PRO A 37 5.00 -6.52 21.86
C PRO A 37 5.23 -5.96 20.45
N PHE A 38 4.94 -6.78 19.44
CA PHE A 38 5.10 -6.41 18.03
C PHE A 38 3.81 -6.65 17.25
N PHE A 39 3.65 -5.90 16.16
CA PHE A 39 2.40 -5.79 15.43
C PHE A 39 2.37 -6.68 14.18
N ILE A 40 1.24 -7.32 13.91
CA ILE A 40 1.09 -8.37 12.89
C ILE A 40 -0.17 -8.10 12.09
N SER A 41 -0.08 -8.17 10.76
CA SER A 41 -1.24 -8.24 9.86
C SER A 41 -1.47 -9.68 9.44
N LEU A 42 -2.70 -10.16 9.62
CA LEU A 42 -3.13 -11.47 9.14
C LEU A 42 -3.76 -11.34 7.76
N ALA A 43 -3.29 -12.14 6.82
CA ALA A 43 -3.74 -12.10 5.44
C ALA A 43 -5.03 -12.90 5.24
N ALA A 44 -5.90 -12.42 4.37
CA ALA A 44 -7.13 -13.09 3.99
C ALA A 44 -7.35 -13.03 2.47
N ARG A 45 -8.07 -14.02 1.93
CA ARG A 45 -8.53 -14.02 0.53
C ARG A 45 -9.65 -13.01 0.28
N GLY A 46 -10.51 -12.81 1.28
CA GLY A 46 -11.69 -11.96 1.23
C GLY A 46 -11.40 -10.50 1.51
N ASP A 47 -12.45 -9.80 1.93
CA ASP A 47 -12.41 -8.41 2.39
C ASP A 47 -12.05 -8.26 3.88
N HIS A 48 -11.60 -9.32 4.53
CA HIS A 48 -11.23 -9.29 5.94
C HIS A 48 -9.92 -8.53 6.15
N TRP A 49 -9.87 -7.76 7.23
CA TRP A 49 -8.64 -7.22 7.80
C TRP A 49 -8.59 -7.60 9.29
N LEU A 50 -7.44 -8.12 9.72
CA LEU A 50 -7.17 -8.46 11.12
C LEU A 50 -5.75 -8.02 11.46
N PHE A 51 -5.67 -7.11 12.41
CA PHE A 51 -4.43 -6.54 12.91
C PHE A 51 -4.28 -6.88 14.39
N ILE A 52 -3.21 -7.59 14.74
CA ILE A 52 -3.04 -8.19 16.06
C ILE A 52 -1.63 -8.02 16.58
N SER A 53 -1.52 -7.76 17.87
CA SER A 53 -0.27 -7.68 18.62
C SER A 53 0.15 -9.08 19.08
N SER A 54 1.46 -9.31 19.25
CA SER A 54 1.97 -10.49 19.96
C SER A 54 1.50 -10.58 21.43
N SER A 55 0.98 -9.48 21.98
CA SER A 55 0.27 -9.45 23.28
C SER A 55 -1.17 -9.98 23.24
N SER A 56 -1.67 -10.40 22.06
CA SER A 56 -3.05 -10.80 21.73
C SER A 56 -4.08 -9.67 21.59
N GLY A 57 -3.71 -8.42 21.87
CA GLY A 57 -4.55 -7.24 21.59
C GLY A 57 -4.77 -7.08 20.08
N LEU A 58 -5.99 -6.76 19.64
CA LEU A 58 -6.32 -6.72 18.22
C LEU A 58 -7.39 -5.70 17.85
N THR A 59 -7.45 -5.42 16.54
CA THR A 59 -8.61 -4.88 15.84
C THR A 59 -8.87 -5.71 14.58
N ALA A 60 -10.13 -5.87 14.20
CA ALA A 60 -10.53 -6.66 13.04
C ALA A 60 -11.85 -6.15 12.46
N GLY A 61 -12.09 -6.40 11.17
CA GLY A 61 -13.34 -6.09 10.47
C GLY A 61 -13.29 -6.44 8.99
N ARG A 62 -14.34 -6.10 8.24
CA ARG A 62 -14.43 -6.38 6.80
C ARG A 62 -14.49 -5.10 5.99
N SER A 63 -13.98 -5.12 4.77
CA SER A 63 -13.89 -4.02 3.82
C SER A 63 -13.11 -2.80 4.33
N ALA A 64 -13.61 -2.05 5.30
CA ALA A 64 -13.06 -0.76 5.73
C ALA A 64 -13.08 -0.63 7.27
N PRO A 65 -12.28 0.27 7.87
CA PRO A 65 -12.28 0.49 9.33
C PRO A 65 -13.63 0.97 9.87
N GLU A 66 -14.52 1.48 9.02
CA GLU A 66 -15.90 1.85 9.37
C GLU A 66 -16.80 0.63 9.68
N TYR A 67 -16.38 -0.57 9.29
CA TYR A 67 -17.12 -1.82 9.50
C TYR A 67 -16.38 -2.77 10.45
N ALA A 68 -15.73 -2.19 11.45
CA ALA A 68 -14.94 -2.91 12.43
C ALA A 68 -15.79 -3.79 13.37
N LEU A 69 -15.27 -4.98 13.68
CA LEU A 69 -15.76 -5.86 14.74
C LEU A 69 -15.26 -5.40 16.11
N PHE A 70 -14.01 -4.94 16.18
CA PHE A 70 -13.36 -4.40 17.38
C PHE A 70 -12.87 -2.97 17.10
N PRO A 71 -12.78 -2.07 18.10
CA PRO A 71 -12.36 -0.69 17.87
C PRO A 71 -11.09 -0.56 17.03
N TYR A 72 -11.16 0.20 15.93
CA TYR A 72 -10.00 0.57 15.13
C TYR A 72 -9.29 1.74 15.79
N VAL A 73 -8.10 1.52 16.32
CA VAL A 73 -7.30 2.51 17.06
C VAL A 73 -5.83 2.40 16.65
N PRO A 74 -5.00 3.42 16.89
CA PRO A 74 -3.56 3.37 16.60
C PRO A 74 -2.83 2.21 17.29
N VAL A 75 -1.72 1.77 16.70
CA VAL A 75 -1.00 0.53 17.06
C VAL A 75 -0.55 0.45 18.53
N ASP A 76 -0.14 1.56 19.14
CA ASP A 76 0.20 1.66 20.56
C ASP A 76 -0.98 1.22 21.45
N ARG A 77 -2.19 1.70 21.15
CA ARG A 77 -3.40 1.32 21.88
C ARG A 77 -3.81 -0.12 21.61
N ILE A 78 -3.48 -0.68 20.44
CA ILE A 78 -3.71 -2.10 20.16
C ILE A 78 -2.85 -2.98 21.06
N HIS A 79 -1.57 -2.66 21.25
CA HIS A 79 -0.68 -3.39 22.16
C HIS A 79 -1.23 -3.47 23.59
N GLU A 80 -1.85 -2.39 24.06
CA GLU A 80 -2.45 -2.26 25.40
C GLU A 80 -3.85 -2.89 25.51
N SER A 81 -4.54 -3.12 24.39
CA SER A 81 -5.96 -3.50 24.35
C SER A 81 -6.28 -4.94 24.77
N HIS A 82 -5.27 -5.80 24.87
CA HIS A 82 -5.41 -7.25 25.11
C HIS A 82 -6.22 -7.61 26.36
N GLN A 83 -6.36 -6.68 27.31
CA GLN A 83 -7.08 -6.88 28.57
C GLN A 83 -8.59 -6.69 28.43
N HIS A 84 -9.03 -5.92 27.44
CA HIS A 84 -10.42 -5.46 27.36
C HIS A 84 -11.02 -5.55 25.94
N THR A 85 -10.28 -6.02 24.94
CA THR A 85 -10.76 -6.18 23.56
C THR A 85 -10.30 -7.52 23.00
N GLY A 86 -11.17 -8.20 22.26
CA GLY A 86 -10.82 -9.45 21.58
C GLY A 86 -11.22 -10.70 22.36
N ALA A 87 -10.48 -11.78 22.20
CA ALA A 87 -10.77 -13.04 22.88
C ALA A 87 -10.32 -13.01 24.34
N VAL A 88 -11.15 -13.57 25.23
CA VAL A 88 -10.86 -13.72 26.65
C VAL A 88 -11.19 -15.13 27.12
N THR A 89 -10.37 -15.69 28.01
CA THR A 89 -10.59 -17.01 28.59
C THR A 89 -10.17 -17.01 30.07
N HIS A 90 -11.06 -17.51 30.93
CA HIS A 90 -10.82 -17.75 32.34
C HIS A 90 -11.17 -19.19 32.67
N ILE A 91 -10.25 -19.92 33.30
CA ILE A 91 -10.34 -21.34 33.61
C ILE A 91 -10.21 -21.51 35.12
N LYS A 92 -11.18 -22.16 35.74
CA LYS A 92 -11.14 -22.62 37.12
C LYS A 92 -10.73 -24.09 37.12
N VAL A 93 -9.53 -24.36 37.64
CA VAL A 93 -9.01 -25.72 37.82
C VAL A 93 -9.41 -26.23 39.19
N HIS A 94 -10.13 -27.34 39.23
CA HIS A 94 -10.59 -27.98 40.46
C HIS A 94 -9.68 -29.16 40.79
N SER A 95 -8.91 -29.07 41.88
CA SER A 95 -7.97 -30.12 42.31
C SER A 95 -7.88 -30.20 43.83
N GLY A 96 -8.06 -31.40 44.40
CA GLY A 96 -7.87 -31.66 45.83
C GLY A 96 -8.73 -30.80 46.78
N GLY A 97 -9.93 -30.38 46.35
CA GLY A 97 -10.82 -29.48 47.11
C GLY A 97 -10.46 -27.99 47.03
N GLN A 98 -9.41 -27.63 46.29
CA GLN A 98 -9.05 -26.24 45.99
C GLN A 98 -9.47 -25.87 44.57
N THR A 99 -9.82 -24.60 44.36
CA THR A 99 -10.10 -24.02 43.04
C THR A 99 -9.07 -22.94 42.75
N GLN A 100 -8.37 -23.06 41.63
CA GLN A 100 -7.40 -22.07 41.16
C GLN A 100 -7.86 -21.45 39.85
N ILE A 101 -7.69 -20.14 39.70
CA ILE A 101 -8.05 -19.43 38.47
C ILE A 101 -6.78 -19.26 37.62
N TRP A 102 -6.85 -19.77 36.40
CA TRP A 102 -5.91 -19.55 35.34
C TRP A 102 -6.58 -18.71 34.24
N SER A 103 -5.95 -17.61 33.83
CA SER A 103 -6.45 -16.72 32.77
C SER A 103 -5.37 -16.61 31.70
N PRO A 104 -5.34 -17.52 30.72
CA PRO A 104 -4.32 -17.52 29.67
C PRO A 104 -4.17 -16.13 29.03
N PHE A 105 -2.94 -15.71 28.78
CA PHE A 105 -2.58 -14.43 28.15
C PHE A 105 -2.96 -13.16 28.95
N PHE A 106 -3.52 -13.28 30.16
CA PHE A 106 -3.83 -12.14 31.00
C PHE A 106 -2.61 -11.73 31.85
N HIS A 107 -2.21 -10.44 31.80
CA HIS A 107 -0.94 -9.98 32.37
C HIS A 107 -1.07 -9.26 33.73
N GLN A 108 -2.25 -8.77 34.13
CA GLN A 108 -2.38 -7.98 35.37
C GLN A 108 -2.36 -8.81 36.67
N LYS A 109 -2.68 -10.11 36.58
CA LYS A 109 -2.53 -11.05 37.70
C LYS A 109 -1.68 -12.21 37.21
N PRO A 110 -0.34 -12.10 37.26
CA PRO A 110 0.50 -13.23 36.94
C PRO A 110 0.06 -14.39 37.82
N TRP A 111 -0.28 -15.51 37.19
CA TRP A 111 -0.17 -16.79 37.84
C TRP A 111 1.21 -16.85 38.50
N LYS A 112 1.28 -17.15 39.80
CA LYS A 112 2.56 -17.14 40.55
C LYS A 112 3.46 -18.33 40.20
N GLY A 113 2.96 -19.30 39.43
CA GLY A 113 3.72 -20.46 38.98
C GLY A 113 4.33 -20.26 37.59
N ARG A 114 4.89 -21.34 37.05
CA ARG A 114 5.63 -21.34 35.78
C ARG A 114 4.64 -21.50 34.63
N CYS A 115 4.64 -20.51 33.72
CA CYS A 115 4.02 -20.62 32.40
C CYS A 115 5.08 -20.48 31.30
N THR A 116 4.78 -21.01 30.11
CA THR A 116 5.54 -20.76 28.87
C THR A 116 4.57 -20.25 27.82
N ARG A 117 4.91 -19.18 27.10
CA ARG A 117 4.07 -18.62 26.04
C ARG A 117 4.76 -18.67 24.70
N ASN A 118 4.08 -19.26 23.73
CA ASN A 118 4.59 -19.39 22.37
C ASN A 118 3.63 -18.71 21.39
N LEU A 119 4.18 -18.18 20.31
CA LEU A 119 3.42 -17.61 19.21
C LEU A 119 3.73 -18.36 17.92
N TYR A 120 2.71 -18.69 17.15
CA TYR A 120 2.86 -19.37 15.88
C TYR A 120 2.17 -18.59 14.77
N LYS A 121 2.82 -18.44 13.62
CA LYS A 121 2.17 -17.96 12.39
C LYS A 121 2.37 -18.97 11.27
N ASN A 122 1.31 -19.35 10.57
CA ASN A 122 1.45 -20.31 9.47
C ASN A 122 2.24 -19.69 8.32
N ILE A 123 2.84 -20.54 7.47
CA ILE A 123 3.66 -20.09 6.35
C ILE A 123 2.88 -19.27 5.31
N LEU A 124 1.56 -19.43 5.25
CA LEU A 124 0.67 -18.66 4.37
C LEU A 124 0.27 -17.30 4.94
N GLY A 125 0.54 -17.05 6.23
CA GLY A 125 0.14 -15.83 6.93
C GLY A 125 -1.38 -15.68 7.17
N THR A 126 -2.16 -16.75 7.06
CA THR A 126 -3.63 -16.77 7.22
C THR A 126 -4.08 -17.20 8.61
N LYS A 127 -3.17 -17.77 9.42
CA LYS A 127 -3.46 -18.21 10.79
C LYS A 127 -2.38 -17.77 11.76
N ILE A 128 -2.81 -17.35 12.94
CA ILE A 128 -1.94 -17.04 14.08
C ILE A 128 -2.46 -17.75 15.32
N CYS A 129 -1.58 -18.47 16.02
CA CYS A 129 -1.91 -19.23 17.21
C CYS A 129 -1.09 -18.73 18.41
N PHE A 130 -1.80 -18.40 19.49
CA PHE A 130 -1.22 -18.10 20.79
C PHE A 130 -1.29 -19.36 21.65
N GLU A 131 -0.22 -19.70 22.34
CA GLU A 131 -0.16 -20.85 23.26
C GLU A 131 0.33 -20.43 24.62
N GLU A 132 -0.33 -20.90 25.68
CA GLU A 132 0.17 -20.82 27.05
C GLU A 132 0.17 -22.23 27.67
N ILE A 133 1.34 -22.66 28.12
CA ILE A 133 1.55 -23.93 28.83
C ILE A 133 1.62 -23.64 30.32
N HIS A 134 0.67 -24.20 31.07
CA HIS A 134 0.61 -24.12 32.51
C HIS A 134 1.29 -25.36 33.13
N HIS A 135 2.50 -25.21 33.64
CA HIS A 135 3.35 -26.35 34.00
C HIS A 135 2.87 -27.10 35.25
N GLU A 136 2.30 -26.43 36.26
CA GLU A 136 1.84 -27.11 37.48
C GLU A 136 0.61 -27.99 37.24
N HIS A 137 -0.36 -27.51 36.47
CA HIS A 137 -1.56 -28.27 36.11
C HIS A 137 -1.35 -29.18 34.88
N GLN A 138 -0.20 -29.05 34.20
CA GLN A 138 0.12 -29.77 32.97
C GLN A 138 -0.97 -29.57 31.91
N LEU A 139 -1.47 -28.34 31.81
CA LEU A 139 -2.48 -27.93 30.84
C LEU A 139 -1.86 -27.01 29.80
N THR A 140 -2.31 -27.14 28.56
CA THR A 140 -1.95 -26.21 27.48
C THR A 140 -3.20 -25.62 26.89
N PHE A 141 -3.26 -24.29 26.83
CA PHE A 141 -4.31 -23.56 26.15
C PHE A 141 -3.77 -22.96 24.86
N ARG A 142 -4.52 -23.12 23.77
CA ARG A 142 -4.23 -22.49 22.47
C ARG A 142 -5.42 -21.69 21.99
N LEU A 143 -5.13 -20.58 21.32
CA LEU A 143 -6.11 -19.75 20.65
C LEU A 143 -5.62 -19.42 19.24
N THR A 144 -6.30 -19.95 18.23
CA THR A 144 -5.95 -19.75 16.81
C THR A 144 -6.95 -18.84 16.13
N TRP A 145 -6.49 -17.70 15.61
CA TRP A 145 -7.28 -16.80 14.77
C TRP A 145 -7.15 -17.15 13.30
N SER A 146 -8.28 -17.15 12.59
CA SER A 146 -8.39 -17.34 11.15
C SER A 146 -9.63 -16.61 10.60
N THR A 147 -9.82 -16.64 9.28
CA THR A 147 -10.94 -16.01 8.60
C THR A 147 -11.70 -17.00 7.73
N SER A 148 -13.03 -16.87 7.71
CA SER A 148 -13.97 -17.57 6.83
C SER A 148 -14.69 -16.52 5.97
N GLU A 149 -14.66 -16.67 4.65
CA GLU A 149 -15.35 -15.77 3.73
C GLU A 149 -16.86 -15.69 4.04
N ALA A 150 -17.46 -16.85 4.35
CA ALA A 150 -18.88 -17.00 4.59
C ALA A 150 -19.32 -16.63 6.02
N PHE A 151 -18.46 -16.80 7.02
CA PHE A 151 -18.83 -16.70 8.44
C PHE A 151 -18.03 -15.68 9.26
N GLY A 152 -17.11 -14.94 8.63
CA GLY A 152 -16.35 -13.87 9.28
C GLY A 152 -15.06 -14.36 9.94
N PHE A 153 -14.88 -14.03 11.21
CA PHE A 153 -13.69 -14.36 11.99
C PHE A 153 -13.92 -15.62 12.83
N VAL A 154 -12.91 -16.47 12.89
CA VAL A 154 -12.94 -17.72 13.67
C VAL A 154 -11.75 -17.73 14.62
N ALA A 155 -12.03 -17.71 15.92
CA ALA A 155 -11.04 -17.94 16.97
C ALA A 155 -11.28 -19.32 17.60
N THR A 156 -10.43 -20.28 17.25
CA THR A 156 -10.52 -21.66 17.77
C THR A 156 -9.73 -21.76 19.07
N GLY A 157 -10.43 -22.06 20.16
CA GLY A 157 -9.84 -22.38 21.45
C GLY A 157 -9.60 -23.88 21.59
N GLU A 158 -8.44 -24.27 22.10
CA GLU A 158 -8.10 -25.67 22.40
C GLU A 158 -7.51 -25.76 23.80
N LEU A 159 -7.95 -26.74 24.59
CA LEU A 159 -7.42 -27.02 25.92
C LEU A 159 -7.01 -28.48 26.01
N LEU A 160 -5.74 -28.72 26.34
CA LEU A 160 -5.12 -30.05 26.38
C LEU A 160 -4.67 -30.39 27.79
N ASN A 161 -4.91 -31.64 28.20
CA ASN A 161 -4.40 -32.20 29.46
C ASN A 161 -3.22 -33.13 29.21
N HIS A 162 -2.01 -32.68 29.53
CA HIS A 162 -0.78 -33.48 29.49
C HIS A 162 -0.51 -34.24 30.79
N GLY A 163 -1.35 -34.03 31.80
CA GLY A 163 -1.34 -34.69 33.09
C GLY A 163 -1.65 -36.18 33.04
N GLN A 164 -1.24 -36.87 34.09
CA GLN A 164 -1.57 -38.29 34.30
C GLN A 164 -2.95 -38.50 34.93
N ASN A 165 -3.59 -37.43 35.38
CA ASN A 165 -4.88 -37.47 36.07
C ASN A 165 -5.93 -36.72 35.26
N SER A 166 -7.20 -37.13 35.43
CA SER A 166 -8.33 -36.34 34.95
C SER A 166 -8.42 -35.02 35.71
N VAL A 167 -8.78 -33.94 35.02
CA VAL A 167 -8.92 -32.61 35.60
C VAL A 167 -10.33 -32.09 35.35
N GLU A 168 -11.01 -31.66 36.41
CA GLU A 168 -12.30 -30.97 36.33
C GLU A 168 -12.09 -29.47 36.21
N LEU A 169 -12.79 -28.86 35.26
CA LEU A 169 -12.61 -27.48 34.88
C LEU A 169 -13.97 -26.79 34.73
N SER A 170 -14.07 -25.55 35.23
CA SER A 170 -15.13 -24.63 34.82
C SER A 170 -14.47 -23.49 34.04
N LEU A 171 -14.92 -23.19 32.83
CA LEU A 171 -14.34 -22.13 32.02
C LEU A 171 -15.37 -21.12 31.54
N VAL A 172 -14.91 -19.90 31.31
CA VAL A 172 -15.61 -18.86 30.56
C VAL A 172 -14.68 -18.42 29.43
N THR A 173 -15.15 -18.51 28.20
CA THR A 173 -14.40 -18.15 26.99
C THR A 173 -15.28 -17.36 26.04
N GLY A 174 -14.71 -16.41 25.30
CA GLY A 174 -15.47 -15.69 24.28
C GLY A 174 -14.81 -14.41 23.82
N LEU A 175 -15.61 -13.49 23.30
CA LEU A 175 -15.19 -12.22 22.72
C LEU A 175 -15.73 -11.04 23.56
N GLN A 176 -14.90 -10.02 23.79
CA GLN A 176 -15.24 -8.81 24.53
C GLN A 176 -14.97 -7.54 23.72
N ASN A 177 -15.73 -6.49 24.05
CA ASN A 177 -15.73 -5.19 23.37
C ASN A 177 -16.04 -5.30 21.87
N ILE A 178 -17.01 -6.15 21.56
CA ILE A 178 -17.59 -6.27 20.22
C ILE A 178 -18.32 -4.96 19.92
N LEU A 179 -17.98 -4.34 18.79
CA LEU A 179 -18.70 -3.16 18.30
C LEU A 179 -20.04 -3.56 17.69
N PRO A 180 -21.08 -2.74 17.88
CA PRO A 180 -22.27 -2.82 17.05
C PRO A 180 -21.97 -2.54 15.58
N ALA A 181 -22.77 -3.11 14.68
CA ALA A 181 -22.75 -2.70 13.28
C ALA A 181 -23.03 -1.20 13.13
N ASN A 182 -22.39 -0.58 12.12
CA ASN A 182 -22.51 0.85 11.79
C ASN A 182 -22.07 1.80 12.91
N THR A 183 -21.19 1.35 13.82
CA THR A 183 -20.56 2.25 14.79
C THR A 183 -19.74 3.31 14.07
N PRO A 184 -20.04 4.62 14.23
CA PRO A 184 -19.28 5.66 13.54
C PRO A 184 -17.85 5.74 14.06
N ARG A 185 -16.87 5.50 13.18
CA ARG A 185 -15.44 5.44 13.52
C ARG A 185 -14.96 6.68 14.28
N ALA A 186 -15.20 7.88 13.75
CA ALA A 186 -14.75 9.12 14.38
C ALA A 186 -15.31 9.31 15.80
N ILE A 187 -16.55 8.88 16.06
CA ILE A 187 -17.18 8.96 17.39
C ILE A 187 -16.61 7.87 18.30
N GLN A 188 -16.36 6.66 17.78
CA GLN A 188 -15.71 5.59 18.54
C GLN A 188 -14.29 5.95 18.97
N GLU A 189 -13.54 6.68 18.14
CA GLU A 189 -12.18 7.13 18.44
C GLU A 189 -12.15 8.29 19.46
N SER A 190 -13.06 9.26 19.33
CA SER A 190 -13.06 10.49 20.13
C SER A 190 -13.95 10.46 21.38
N SER A 191 -15.09 9.76 21.31
CA SER A 191 -16.21 9.82 22.27
C SER A 191 -16.87 8.46 22.48
N SER A 192 -16.07 7.40 22.68
CA SER A 192 -16.58 6.01 22.80
C SER A 192 -17.64 5.81 23.89
N ASN A 193 -17.63 6.62 24.95
CA ASN A 193 -18.66 6.63 26.00
C ASN A 193 -20.04 7.07 25.48
N LEU A 194 -20.11 7.96 24.49
CA LEU A 194 -21.35 8.30 23.79
C LEU A 194 -21.85 7.09 23.00
N VAL A 195 -20.97 6.38 22.29
CA VAL A 195 -21.33 5.16 21.58
C VAL A 195 -21.91 4.12 22.54
N ASP A 196 -21.28 3.94 23.71
CA ASP A 196 -21.75 3.01 24.75
C ASP A 196 -23.23 3.22 25.09
N ALA A 197 -23.69 4.47 25.23
CA ALA A 197 -25.09 4.80 25.52
C ALA A 197 -26.09 4.31 24.44
N TYR A 198 -25.63 4.10 23.21
CA TYR A 198 -26.45 3.61 22.09
C TYR A 198 -26.32 2.10 21.87
N LYS A 199 -25.44 1.41 22.60
CA LYS A 199 -25.24 -0.04 22.42
C LYS A 199 -26.42 -0.83 22.95
N ARG A 200 -26.82 -1.82 22.15
CA ARG A 200 -27.79 -2.85 22.50
C ARG A 200 -27.23 -4.21 22.08
N SER A 201 -27.13 -5.12 23.05
CA SER A 201 -26.73 -6.52 22.78
C SER A 201 -27.89 -7.44 23.11
N GLU A 202 -28.26 -8.32 22.19
CA GLU A 202 -29.38 -9.26 22.33
C GLU A 202 -28.87 -10.69 22.19
N LEU A 203 -29.42 -11.61 22.99
CA LEU A 203 -29.10 -13.03 22.93
C LEU A 203 -30.32 -13.82 22.47
N ASP A 204 -30.18 -14.55 21.37
CA ASP A 204 -31.12 -15.60 20.99
C ASP A 204 -30.88 -16.84 21.85
N ALA A 205 -31.74 -17.06 22.84
CA ALA A 205 -31.54 -18.12 23.83
C ALA A 205 -31.64 -19.54 23.24
N GLU A 206 -32.27 -19.72 22.08
CA GLU A 206 -32.41 -21.01 21.41
C GLU A 206 -31.09 -21.43 20.75
N THR A 207 -30.44 -20.51 20.05
CA THR A 207 -29.21 -20.81 19.28
C THR A 207 -27.92 -20.36 19.95
N GLY A 208 -27.99 -19.53 21.00
CA GLY A 208 -26.83 -18.91 21.62
C GLY A 208 -26.22 -17.74 20.83
N LEU A 209 -26.87 -17.31 19.74
CA LEU A 209 -26.43 -16.23 18.87
C LEU A 209 -26.58 -14.86 19.55
N GLY A 210 -25.48 -14.11 19.63
CA GLY A 210 -25.47 -12.71 20.06
C GLY A 210 -25.61 -11.75 18.88
N LEU A 211 -26.41 -10.71 19.06
CA LEU A 211 -26.62 -9.62 18.10
C LEU A 211 -26.17 -8.30 18.73
N TYR A 212 -25.26 -7.59 18.08
CA TYR A 212 -24.69 -6.32 18.54
C TYR A 212 -25.14 -5.19 17.61
N THR A 213 -26.05 -4.36 18.12
CA THR A 213 -26.73 -3.31 17.37
C THR A 213 -26.62 -1.96 18.07
N LEU A 214 -26.85 -0.88 17.32
CA LEU A 214 -27.15 0.41 17.89
C LEU A 214 -28.67 0.52 18.04
N TYR A 215 -29.12 1.20 19.09
CA TYR A 215 -30.52 1.59 19.26
C TYR A 215 -31.06 2.39 18.07
N SER A 216 -30.23 3.31 17.59
CA SER A 216 -30.42 4.14 16.42
C SER A 216 -29.04 4.55 15.93
N ALA A 217 -28.92 4.87 14.65
CA ALA A 217 -27.67 5.40 14.13
C ALA A 217 -27.40 6.78 14.74
N ILE A 218 -26.18 6.96 15.27
CA ILE A 218 -25.78 8.15 16.01
C ILE A 218 -25.70 9.34 15.03
N SER A 219 -26.50 10.37 15.26
CA SER A 219 -26.58 11.57 14.44
C SER A 219 -27.09 12.74 15.26
N ASP A 220 -26.57 13.94 14.99
CA ASP A 220 -27.07 15.20 15.56
C ASP A 220 -28.29 15.74 14.78
N ARG A 221 -28.62 15.14 13.64
CA ARG A 221 -29.84 15.50 12.90
C ARG A 221 -31.06 15.02 13.67
N ALA A 222 -31.99 15.94 13.96
CA ALA A 222 -33.27 15.65 14.60
C ALA A 222 -34.23 14.91 13.64
N GLN A 223 -33.90 13.67 13.28
CA GLN A 223 -34.69 12.79 12.44
C GLN A 223 -34.56 11.33 12.91
N ALA A 224 -35.54 10.50 12.58
CA ALA A 224 -35.42 9.06 12.80
C ALA A 224 -34.26 8.50 11.97
N ASN A 225 -33.43 7.65 12.59
CA ASN A 225 -32.28 7.04 11.94
C ASN A 225 -32.12 5.60 12.43
N GLU A 226 -32.77 4.67 11.73
CA GLU A 226 -32.84 3.26 12.12
C GLU A 226 -31.51 2.54 11.91
N SER A 227 -31.13 1.68 12.86
CA SER A 227 -29.97 0.78 12.73
C SER A 227 -30.44 -0.64 12.39
N LEU A 228 -30.39 -1.01 11.11
CA LEU A 228 -30.97 -2.25 10.59
C LEU A 228 -29.96 -3.37 10.29
N ARG A 229 -28.74 -3.27 10.81
CA ARG A 229 -27.70 -4.30 10.72
C ARG A 229 -27.18 -4.65 12.10
N ALA A 230 -26.64 -5.86 12.25
CA ALA A 230 -25.98 -6.31 13.47
C ALA A 230 -24.61 -6.90 13.17
N ASN A 231 -23.67 -6.71 14.08
CA ASN A 231 -22.54 -7.62 14.18
C ASN A 231 -23.02 -8.85 14.97
N THR A 232 -22.51 -10.03 14.65
CA THR A 232 -22.99 -11.29 15.25
C THR A 232 -21.84 -12.03 15.91
N ALA A 233 -22.13 -12.79 16.98
CA ALA A 233 -21.17 -13.71 17.57
C ALA A 233 -21.86 -14.96 18.13
N PHE A 234 -21.20 -16.12 18.05
CA PHE A 234 -21.65 -17.37 18.63
C PHE A 234 -20.48 -18.30 18.96
N CYS A 235 -20.75 -19.38 19.69
CA CYS A 235 -19.76 -20.37 20.11
C CYS A 235 -20.24 -21.78 19.73
N LEU A 236 -19.34 -22.59 19.18
CA LEU A 236 -19.59 -24.00 18.83
C LEU A 236 -18.58 -24.93 19.51
N GLY A 237 -18.97 -26.16 19.81
CA GLY A 237 -18.05 -27.20 20.31
C GLY A 237 -17.92 -27.31 21.83
N LEU A 238 -18.75 -26.60 22.61
CA LEU A 238 -18.88 -26.83 24.06
C LEU A 238 -20.27 -27.39 24.37
N ASP A 239 -20.30 -28.60 24.94
CA ASP A 239 -21.55 -29.26 25.33
C ASP A 239 -22.14 -28.64 26.60
N HIS A 240 -23.48 -28.56 26.66
CA HIS A 240 -24.23 -28.05 27.81
C HIS A 240 -23.76 -26.67 28.31
N ALA A 241 -23.29 -25.83 27.39
CA ALA A 241 -22.76 -24.51 27.71
C ALA A 241 -23.87 -23.46 27.90
N GLN A 242 -23.55 -22.40 28.65
CA GLN A 242 -24.41 -21.25 28.87
C GLN A 242 -23.77 -19.99 28.27
N THR A 243 -24.47 -19.33 27.35
CA THR A 243 -24.02 -18.04 26.80
C THR A 243 -24.26 -16.90 27.80
N LEU A 244 -23.27 -16.02 27.94
CA LEU A 244 -23.25 -14.84 28.79
C LEU A 244 -22.98 -13.61 27.92
N ILE A 245 -23.67 -12.50 28.20
CA ILE A 245 -23.57 -11.25 27.43
C ILE A 245 -23.38 -10.00 28.31
N SER A 246 -23.13 -10.18 29.62
CA SER A 246 -22.85 -9.08 30.54
C SER A 246 -21.57 -9.28 31.36
N ASN A 247 -20.93 -8.17 31.73
CA ASN A 247 -19.78 -8.18 32.64
C ASN A 247 -20.16 -8.65 34.06
N ASP A 248 -21.41 -8.43 34.49
CA ASP A 248 -21.90 -8.93 35.78
C ASP A 248 -21.87 -10.46 35.82
N GLN A 249 -22.26 -11.13 34.73
CA GLN A 249 -22.16 -12.59 34.62
C GLN A 249 -20.71 -13.08 34.67
N LEU A 250 -19.77 -12.33 34.07
CA LEU A 250 -18.34 -12.63 34.17
C LEU A 250 -17.83 -12.48 35.61
N GLN A 251 -18.20 -11.40 36.32
CA GLN A 251 -17.84 -11.22 37.72
C GLN A 251 -18.44 -12.30 38.61
N GLN A 252 -19.71 -12.64 38.42
CA GLN A 252 -20.38 -13.74 39.12
C GLN A 252 -19.61 -15.06 38.90
N PHE A 253 -19.22 -15.36 37.66
CA PHE A 253 -18.37 -16.51 37.39
C PHE A 253 -17.08 -16.44 38.19
N LEU A 254 -16.31 -15.34 38.12
CA LEU A 254 -15.03 -15.20 38.82
C LEU A 254 -15.18 -15.36 40.34
N MET A 255 -16.23 -14.82 40.94
CA MET A 255 -16.51 -14.86 42.38
C MET A 255 -17.14 -16.16 42.89
N ASN A 256 -17.44 -17.13 42.01
CA ASN A 256 -18.20 -18.36 42.33
C ASN A 256 -19.66 -18.09 42.76
N GLU A 257 -20.25 -17.02 42.24
CA GLU A 257 -21.66 -16.71 42.45
C GLU A 257 -22.55 -17.39 41.41
N ARG A 258 -23.86 -17.38 41.65
CA ARG A 258 -24.84 -17.94 40.72
C ARG A 258 -24.98 -17.01 39.52
N LEU A 259 -24.80 -17.57 38.31
CA LEU A 259 -25.00 -16.85 37.06
C LEU A 259 -26.47 -16.41 36.89
N SER A 260 -26.68 -15.12 36.65
CA SER A 260 -27.99 -14.58 36.29
C SER A 260 -28.34 -14.89 34.83
N ALA A 261 -29.63 -15.00 34.53
CA ALA A 261 -30.11 -15.02 33.14
C ALA A 261 -30.11 -13.59 32.59
N THR A 262 -29.59 -13.40 31.38
CA THR A 262 -29.56 -12.10 30.70
C THR A 262 -29.76 -12.33 29.22
N SER A 263 -30.88 -11.84 28.67
CA SER A 263 -31.20 -11.92 27.24
C SER A 263 -30.87 -10.63 26.49
N GLU A 264 -30.62 -9.53 27.21
CA GLU A 264 -30.35 -8.23 26.63
C GLU A 264 -29.47 -7.37 27.56
N THR A 265 -28.56 -6.59 26.98
CA THR A 265 -27.81 -5.52 27.67
C THR A 265 -27.88 -4.21 26.88
N LYS A 266 -27.80 -3.08 27.59
CA LYS A 266 -28.01 -1.73 27.08
C LYS A 266 -26.99 -0.78 27.69
N GLY A 267 -26.45 0.16 26.92
CA GLY A 267 -25.57 1.19 27.47
C GLY A 267 -24.17 0.70 27.85
N VAL A 268 -23.81 -0.53 27.48
CA VAL A 268 -22.56 -1.20 27.88
C VAL A 268 -21.88 -1.85 26.67
N ARG A 269 -20.56 -2.07 26.77
CA ARG A 269 -19.76 -2.69 25.71
C ARG A 269 -20.25 -4.11 25.41
N GLY A 270 -20.30 -4.45 24.14
CA GLY A 270 -20.73 -5.77 23.67
C GLY A 270 -19.78 -6.88 24.12
N LEU A 271 -20.36 -7.99 24.55
CA LEU A 271 -19.65 -9.15 25.10
C LEU A 271 -20.41 -10.41 24.69
N HIS A 272 -19.69 -11.44 24.24
CA HIS A 272 -20.20 -12.78 23.96
C HIS A 272 -19.30 -13.80 24.65
N LEU A 273 -19.72 -14.36 25.76
CA LEU A 273 -18.97 -15.39 26.46
C LEU A 273 -19.78 -16.67 26.55
N THR A 274 -19.08 -17.78 26.72
CA THR A 274 -19.65 -19.11 26.89
C THR A 274 -19.06 -19.73 28.14
N HIS A 275 -19.91 -20.07 29.08
CA HIS A 275 -19.56 -20.82 30.28
C HIS A 275 -19.81 -22.31 30.07
N ALA A 276 -18.81 -23.13 30.39
CA ALA A 276 -18.94 -24.60 30.32
C ALA A 276 -18.18 -25.26 31.48
N ARG A 277 -18.65 -26.45 31.86
CA ARG A 277 -17.92 -27.37 32.74
C ARG A 277 -17.46 -28.55 31.92
N ILE A 278 -16.17 -28.84 32.00
CA ILE A 278 -15.55 -29.94 31.25
C ILE A 278 -14.71 -30.79 32.18
N THR A 279 -14.62 -32.08 31.88
CA THR A 279 -13.69 -33.01 32.51
C THR A 279 -12.74 -33.51 31.45
N LEU A 280 -11.46 -33.18 31.56
CA LEU A 280 -10.44 -33.62 30.62
C LEU A 280 -9.69 -34.82 31.20
N ALA A 281 -9.87 -35.99 30.59
CA ALA A 281 -9.08 -37.17 30.91
C ALA A 281 -7.59 -36.97 30.54
N MET A 282 -6.73 -37.87 31.01
CA MET A 282 -5.32 -37.92 30.63
C MET A 282 -5.17 -37.93 29.10
N ASN A 283 -4.36 -37.02 28.56
CA ASN A 283 -4.10 -36.85 27.12
C ASN A 283 -5.34 -36.57 26.27
N GLN A 284 -6.39 -36.02 26.87
CA GLN A 284 -7.57 -35.55 26.16
C GLN A 284 -7.48 -34.06 25.87
N ASP A 285 -8.04 -33.65 24.74
CA ASP A 285 -8.28 -32.28 24.35
C ASP A 285 -9.78 -31.95 24.27
N GLN A 286 -10.10 -30.68 24.46
CA GLN A 286 -11.40 -30.08 24.11
C GLN A 286 -11.15 -28.87 23.22
N SER A 287 -11.92 -28.73 22.15
CA SER A 287 -11.85 -27.57 21.25
C SER A 287 -13.21 -26.95 20.99
N TRP A 288 -13.22 -25.65 20.80
CA TRP A 288 -14.40 -24.84 20.49
C TRP A 288 -14.05 -23.71 19.54
N ASP A 289 -15.05 -23.20 18.83
CA ASP A 289 -14.89 -22.10 17.88
C ASP A 289 -15.73 -20.91 18.32
N LEU A 290 -15.06 -19.76 18.50
CA LEU A 290 -15.71 -18.46 18.66
C LEU A 290 -15.81 -17.83 17.27
N VAL A 291 -17.02 -17.57 16.82
CA VAL A 291 -17.28 -17.10 15.46
C VAL A 291 -17.98 -15.76 15.52
N ALA A 292 -17.51 -14.80 14.74
CA ALA A 292 -18.12 -13.48 14.67
C ALA A 292 -18.03 -12.88 13.27
N ASP A 293 -19.11 -12.23 12.82
CA ASP A 293 -19.16 -11.54 11.54
C ASP A 293 -19.73 -10.13 11.68
N THR A 294 -19.46 -9.29 10.69
CA THR A 294 -19.82 -7.87 10.68
C THR A 294 -20.97 -7.59 9.72
N GLN A 295 -21.74 -6.54 10.01
CA GLN A 295 -22.68 -5.95 9.05
C GLN A 295 -23.79 -6.88 8.52
N SER A 296 -24.20 -7.88 9.29
CA SER A 296 -25.24 -8.83 8.90
C SER A 296 -26.62 -8.17 8.82
N THR A 297 -27.34 -8.44 7.73
CA THR A 297 -28.76 -8.11 7.57
C THR A 297 -29.66 -9.09 8.32
N GLN A 298 -30.92 -8.73 8.52
CA GLN A 298 -31.92 -9.64 9.11
C GLN A 298 -32.03 -10.96 8.34
N SER A 299 -32.06 -10.93 7.00
CA SER A 299 -32.13 -12.15 6.18
C SER A 299 -30.91 -13.06 6.38
N GLN A 300 -29.72 -12.49 6.50
CA GLN A 300 -28.50 -13.25 6.80
C GLN A 300 -28.52 -13.83 8.21
N ILE A 301 -29.03 -13.09 9.20
CA ILE A 301 -29.19 -13.57 10.58
C ILE A 301 -30.16 -14.76 10.63
N ILE A 302 -31.30 -14.68 9.94
CA ILE A 302 -32.25 -15.80 9.89
C ILE A 302 -31.64 -17.03 9.21
N ALA A 303 -30.88 -16.86 8.13
CA ALA A 303 -30.15 -17.95 7.49
C ALA A 303 -29.12 -18.58 8.44
N LEU A 304 -28.36 -17.75 9.18
CA LEU A 304 -27.41 -18.22 10.20
C LEU A 304 -28.11 -18.99 11.32
N LYS A 305 -29.26 -18.51 11.81
CA LYS A 305 -30.07 -19.22 12.81
C LYS A 305 -30.49 -20.60 12.32
N ALA A 306 -30.85 -20.73 11.04
CA ALA A 306 -31.19 -22.03 10.46
C ALA A 306 -29.98 -22.99 10.46
N HIS A 307 -28.78 -22.50 10.16
CA HIS A 307 -27.56 -23.30 10.26
C HIS A 307 -27.22 -23.69 11.70
N LEU A 308 -27.49 -22.83 12.68
CA LEU A 308 -27.25 -23.11 14.11
C LEU A 308 -28.14 -24.23 14.69
N GLN A 309 -29.15 -24.70 13.96
CA GLN A 309 -29.96 -25.86 14.35
C GLN A 309 -29.18 -27.18 14.25
N ASP A 310 -28.10 -27.21 13.45
CA ASP A 310 -27.11 -28.31 13.43
C ASP A 310 -25.70 -27.74 13.68
N PRO A 311 -25.33 -27.49 14.96
CA PRO A 311 -24.05 -26.92 15.34
C PRO A 311 -22.85 -27.71 14.81
N ALA A 312 -22.95 -29.04 14.71
CA ALA A 312 -21.86 -29.89 14.26
C ALA A 312 -21.63 -29.73 12.75
N ALA A 313 -22.70 -29.71 11.95
CA ALA A 313 -22.61 -29.46 10.52
C ALA A 313 -22.08 -28.05 10.22
N LEU A 314 -22.60 -27.02 10.91
CA LEU A 314 -22.11 -25.65 10.76
C LEU A 314 -20.62 -25.54 11.11
N ARG A 315 -20.19 -26.16 12.22
CA ARG A 315 -18.77 -26.20 12.60
C ARG A 315 -17.92 -26.77 11.46
N GLN A 316 -18.33 -27.90 10.88
CA GLN A 316 -17.62 -28.49 9.75
C GLN A 316 -17.57 -27.57 8.52
N MET A 317 -18.68 -26.89 8.19
CA MET A 317 -18.72 -25.92 7.09
C MET A 317 -17.75 -24.76 7.29
N ILE A 318 -17.68 -24.22 8.51
CA ILE A 318 -16.75 -23.12 8.86
C ILE A 318 -15.31 -23.56 8.64
N HIS A 319 -14.91 -24.71 9.19
CA HIS A 319 -13.55 -25.23 9.01
C HIS A 319 -13.21 -25.47 7.53
N GLN A 320 -14.16 -25.98 6.74
CA GLN A 320 -13.96 -26.15 5.29
C GLN A 320 -13.76 -24.81 4.55
N ASP A 321 -14.49 -23.77 4.95
CA ASP A 321 -14.39 -22.43 4.35
C ASP A 321 -13.09 -21.71 4.74
N VAL A 322 -12.61 -21.87 5.98
CA VAL A 322 -11.28 -21.40 6.42
C VAL A 322 -10.16 -22.02 5.56
N GLU A 323 -10.22 -23.33 5.34
CA GLU A 323 -9.26 -24.03 4.49
C GLU A 323 -9.36 -23.60 3.02
N LEU A 324 -10.58 -23.39 2.52
CA LEU A 324 -10.80 -22.87 1.18
C LEU A 324 -10.18 -21.48 1.01
N GLY A 325 -10.42 -20.57 1.96
CA GLY A 325 -9.84 -19.23 1.95
C GLY A 325 -8.31 -19.24 1.92
N SER A 326 -7.68 -20.12 2.72
CA SER A 326 -6.23 -20.28 2.73
C SER A 326 -5.68 -20.80 1.39
N ARG A 327 -6.34 -21.80 0.79
CA ARG A 327 -5.95 -22.33 -0.53
C ARG A 327 -6.13 -21.31 -1.66
N GLU A 328 -7.23 -20.57 -1.65
CA GLU A 328 -7.51 -19.55 -2.67
C GLU A 328 -6.54 -18.36 -2.56
N LEU A 329 -6.14 -17.96 -1.36
CA LEU A 329 -5.07 -16.95 -1.20
C LEU A 329 -3.74 -17.49 -1.74
N ALA A 330 -3.36 -18.71 -1.37
CA ALA A 330 -2.14 -19.34 -1.88
C ALA A 330 -2.15 -19.45 -3.41
N ARG A 331 -3.32 -19.68 -4.03
CA ARG A 331 -3.49 -19.70 -5.48
C ARG A 331 -3.24 -18.32 -6.12
N LEU A 332 -3.68 -17.23 -5.50
CA LEU A 332 -3.37 -15.87 -5.96
C LEU A 332 -1.88 -15.59 -5.89
N VAL A 333 -1.23 -15.96 -4.77
CA VAL A 333 0.22 -15.79 -4.59
C VAL A 333 1.01 -16.66 -5.58
N ALA A 334 0.56 -17.89 -5.83
CA ALA A 334 1.14 -18.77 -6.83
C ALA A 334 1.03 -18.21 -8.24
N GLY A 335 -0.08 -17.53 -8.56
CA GLY A 335 -0.27 -16.84 -9.84
C GLY A 335 0.73 -15.70 -10.07
N SER A 336 1.42 -15.23 -9.04
CA SER A 336 2.46 -14.20 -9.12
C SER A 336 3.84 -14.75 -8.68
N ASP A 337 4.09 -16.03 -8.95
CA ASP A 337 5.36 -16.72 -8.70
C ASP A 337 5.83 -16.73 -7.22
N GLY A 338 4.89 -16.67 -6.27
CA GLY A 338 5.20 -16.67 -4.84
C GLY A 338 5.48 -18.04 -4.23
N LEU A 339 5.28 -19.14 -4.97
CA LEU A 339 5.60 -20.50 -4.50
C LEU A 339 7.01 -20.90 -4.95
N GLN A 340 7.92 -21.00 -3.99
CA GLN A 340 9.28 -21.50 -4.22
C GLN A 340 9.60 -22.65 -3.26
N THR A 341 10.71 -23.34 -3.51
CA THR A 341 11.30 -24.27 -2.55
C THR A 341 12.82 -24.17 -2.64
N SER A 342 13.49 -24.14 -1.50
CA SER A 342 14.95 -24.03 -1.42
C SER A 342 15.48 -24.79 -0.21
N GLY A 343 16.80 -24.89 -0.06
CA GLY A 343 17.43 -25.46 1.14
C GLY A 343 17.21 -24.61 2.40
N GLU A 344 16.77 -23.36 2.26
CA GLU A 344 16.51 -22.41 3.34
C GLU A 344 15.02 -22.08 3.42
N GLU A 345 14.30 -22.78 4.31
CA GLU A 345 12.84 -22.63 4.46
C GLU A 345 12.44 -21.17 4.77
N ALA A 346 13.25 -20.44 5.54
CA ALA A 346 13.03 -19.03 5.86
C ALA A 346 13.00 -18.14 4.60
N VAL A 347 13.93 -18.35 3.66
CA VAL A 347 13.98 -17.61 2.39
C VAL A 347 12.73 -17.89 1.56
N THR A 348 12.32 -19.16 1.49
CA THR A 348 11.10 -19.57 0.78
C THR A 348 9.83 -18.92 1.35
N VAL A 349 9.67 -18.93 2.68
CA VAL A 349 8.50 -18.33 3.34
C VAL A 349 8.53 -16.80 3.23
N HIS A 350 9.72 -16.20 3.28
CA HIS A 350 9.89 -14.77 3.09
C HIS A 350 9.55 -14.34 1.65
N HIS A 351 9.96 -15.10 0.63
CA HIS A 351 9.56 -14.86 -0.76
C HIS A 351 8.03 -14.92 -0.94
N TYR A 352 7.36 -15.93 -0.36
CA TYR A 352 5.90 -16.01 -0.36
C TYR A 352 5.26 -14.74 0.23
N ALA A 353 5.75 -14.29 1.39
CA ALA A 353 5.26 -13.08 2.05
C ALA A 353 5.51 -11.82 1.21
N ASN A 354 6.68 -11.70 0.57
CA ASN A 354 7.01 -10.58 -0.31
C ASN A 354 6.05 -10.51 -1.51
N VAL A 355 5.79 -11.63 -2.18
CA VAL A 355 4.84 -11.69 -3.28
C VAL A 355 3.43 -11.37 -2.79
N LEU A 356 3.00 -11.95 -1.68
CA LEU A 356 1.70 -11.68 -1.06
C LEU A 356 1.53 -10.17 -0.83
N PHE A 357 2.43 -9.51 -0.09
CA PHE A 357 2.30 -8.09 0.19
C PHE A 357 2.42 -7.21 -1.07
N ASN A 358 3.17 -7.64 -2.09
CA ASN A 358 3.20 -6.97 -3.39
C ASN A 358 1.82 -6.98 -4.08
N ILE A 359 1.20 -8.15 -4.21
CA ILE A 359 -0.12 -8.27 -4.87
C ILE A 359 -1.26 -7.74 -4.02
N MET A 360 -1.08 -7.69 -2.71
CA MET A 360 -2.03 -7.06 -1.79
C MET A 360 -2.10 -5.54 -1.97
N ARG A 361 -0.96 -4.90 -2.27
CA ARG A 361 -0.85 -3.43 -2.44
C ARG A 361 -1.09 -3.00 -3.89
N GLY A 362 -0.51 -3.70 -4.87
CA GLY A 362 -0.65 -3.38 -6.30
C GLY A 362 -1.80 -4.10 -7.02
N GLY A 363 -2.38 -5.12 -6.38
CA GLY A 363 -3.30 -6.07 -7.03
C GLY A 363 -2.59 -7.16 -7.83
N THR A 364 -3.36 -8.10 -8.36
CA THR A 364 -2.89 -9.14 -9.29
C THR A 364 -3.94 -9.46 -10.34
N PHE A 365 -3.52 -10.15 -11.40
CA PHE A 365 -4.38 -10.68 -12.43
C PHE A 365 -5.02 -12.00 -11.97
N ILE A 366 -6.35 -12.08 -12.03
CA ILE A 366 -7.09 -13.30 -11.68
C ILE A 366 -7.27 -14.15 -12.95
N ASP A 367 -7.36 -15.47 -12.77
CA ASP A 367 -7.57 -16.45 -13.86
C ASP A 367 -6.54 -16.33 -14.99
N HIS A 368 -5.26 -16.15 -14.64
CA HIS A 368 -4.16 -15.96 -15.59
C HIS A 368 -4.32 -14.72 -16.49
N GLY A 369 -5.03 -13.68 -16.02
CA GLY A 369 -5.22 -12.43 -16.76
C GLY A 369 -6.25 -12.52 -17.88
N LEU A 370 -7.17 -13.48 -17.82
CA LEU A 370 -8.33 -13.47 -18.72
C LEU A 370 -9.18 -12.23 -18.50
N ILE A 371 -9.55 -11.60 -19.61
CA ILE A 371 -10.43 -10.42 -19.64
C ILE A 371 -11.87 -10.90 -19.71
N THR A 372 -12.71 -10.41 -18.80
CA THR A 372 -14.16 -10.60 -18.89
C THR A 372 -14.76 -9.54 -19.81
N LYS A 373 -15.62 -9.94 -20.76
CA LYS A 373 -16.32 -9.02 -21.66
C LYS A 373 -17.07 -7.92 -20.89
N THR A 374 -17.77 -8.31 -19.83
CA THR A 374 -18.55 -7.38 -18.99
C THR A 374 -17.67 -6.36 -18.27
N ASP A 375 -16.53 -6.80 -17.72
CA ASP A 375 -15.59 -5.93 -17.00
C ASP A 375 -14.98 -4.90 -17.95
N PHE A 376 -14.57 -5.32 -19.15
CA PHE A 376 -14.04 -4.40 -20.15
C PHE A 376 -15.10 -3.38 -20.63
N LEU A 377 -16.32 -3.83 -20.94
CA LEU A 377 -17.40 -2.93 -21.35
C LEU A 377 -17.80 -1.95 -20.24
N LYS A 378 -17.74 -2.37 -18.97
CA LYS A 378 -17.94 -1.49 -17.81
C LYS A 378 -16.80 -0.46 -17.71
N SER A 379 -15.56 -0.87 -17.93
CA SER A 379 -14.42 0.07 -17.97
C SER A 379 -14.57 1.09 -19.10
N VAL A 380 -14.94 0.66 -20.32
CA VAL A 380 -15.25 1.59 -21.43
C VAL A 380 -16.36 2.55 -21.03
N GLN A 381 -17.44 2.08 -20.41
CA GLN A 381 -18.53 2.93 -19.92
C GLN A 381 -18.06 3.98 -18.91
N THR A 382 -17.19 3.60 -17.97
CA THR A 382 -16.64 4.50 -16.95
C THR A 382 -15.75 5.57 -17.56
N PHE A 383 -14.89 5.20 -18.52
CA PHE A 383 -13.94 6.13 -19.13
C PHE A 383 -14.59 7.02 -20.17
N ASN A 384 -15.38 6.43 -21.08
CA ASN A 384 -16.03 7.14 -22.16
C ASN A 384 -17.30 6.42 -22.60
N HIS A 385 -18.44 6.88 -22.11
CA HIS A 385 -19.72 6.22 -22.37
C HIS A 385 -20.12 6.23 -23.85
N ALA A 386 -19.64 7.18 -24.65
CA ALA A 386 -19.93 7.25 -26.07
C ALA A 386 -19.29 6.10 -26.87
N LEU A 387 -18.20 5.51 -26.35
CA LEU A 387 -17.48 4.41 -27.01
C LEU A 387 -18.07 3.02 -26.72
N ARG A 388 -19.03 2.91 -25.78
CA ARG A 388 -19.59 1.62 -25.39
C ARG A 388 -20.26 0.87 -26.55
N PRO A 389 -21.13 1.48 -27.38
CA PRO A 389 -21.75 0.77 -28.50
C PRO A 389 -20.73 0.21 -29.49
N GLN A 390 -19.65 0.96 -29.75
CA GLN A 390 -18.56 0.51 -30.61
C GLN A 390 -17.79 -0.66 -29.99
N ALA A 391 -17.53 -0.62 -28.68
CA ALA A 391 -16.91 -1.72 -27.96
C ALA A 391 -17.79 -2.98 -27.95
N GLU A 392 -19.10 -2.84 -27.78
CA GLU A 392 -20.05 -3.96 -27.85
C GLU A 392 -20.03 -4.64 -29.23
N GLN A 393 -20.01 -3.84 -30.29
CA GLN A 393 -19.89 -4.34 -31.66
C GLN A 393 -18.55 -5.05 -31.90
N ALA A 394 -17.43 -4.45 -31.47
CA ALA A 394 -16.09 -5.02 -31.65
C ALA A 394 -15.89 -6.36 -30.92
N LEU A 395 -16.62 -6.57 -29.82
CA LEU A 395 -16.53 -7.78 -28.99
C LEU A 395 -17.68 -8.74 -29.19
N GLN A 396 -18.55 -8.52 -30.18
CA GLN A 396 -19.77 -9.31 -30.40
C GLN A 396 -19.45 -10.80 -30.54
N ASP A 397 -18.44 -11.14 -31.35
CA ASP A 397 -18.07 -12.53 -31.69
C ASP A 397 -17.09 -13.16 -30.68
N LEU A 398 -16.61 -12.40 -29.69
CA LEU A 398 -15.73 -12.95 -28.66
C LEU A 398 -16.53 -13.73 -27.60
N PRO A 399 -15.94 -14.75 -26.96
CA PRO A 399 -16.55 -15.42 -25.80
C PRO A 399 -16.70 -14.48 -24.59
N ALA A 400 -17.31 -14.98 -23.50
CA ALA A 400 -17.48 -14.21 -22.27
C ALA A 400 -16.15 -13.82 -21.59
N GLN A 401 -15.13 -14.67 -21.75
CA GLN A 401 -13.76 -14.45 -21.29
C GLN A 401 -12.77 -14.70 -22.41
N PHE A 402 -11.77 -13.83 -22.58
CA PHE A 402 -10.78 -13.93 -23.64
C PHE A 402 -9.42 -13.38 -23.20
N LYS A 403 -8.36 -13.67 -23.97
CA LYS A 403 -7.02 -13.12 -23.74
C LYS A 403 -6.89 -11.70 -24.27
N ARG A 404 -5.91 -10.96 -23.77
CA ARG A 404 -5.55 -9.61 -24.24
C ARG A 404 -5.33 -9.54 -25.76
N SER A 405 -4.70 -10.54 -26.37
CA SER A 405 -4.49 -10.56 -27.83
C SER A 405 -5.80 -10.48 -28.62
N ALA A 406 -6.82 -11.25 -28.23
CA ALA A 406 -8.13 -11.23 -28.88
C ALA A 406 -8.85 -9.89 -28.69
N LEU A 407 -8.65 -9.22 -27.55
CA LEU A 407 -9.14 -7.85 -27.35
C LEU A 407 -8.49 -6.90 -28.36
N MET A 408 -7.16 -6.93 -28.46
CA MET A 408 -6.42 -6.02 -29.35
C MET A 408 -6.79 -6.25 -30.82
N ASP A 409 -6.93 -7.51 -31.25
CA ASP A 409 -7.34 -7.86 -32.61
C ASP A 409 -8.74 -7.35 -32.94
N GLY A 410 -9.74 -7.62 -32.08
CA GLY A 410 -11.12 -7.18 -32.30
C GLY A 410 -11.27 -5.65 -32.33
N ILE A 411 -10.51 -4.92 -31.53
CA ILE A 411 -10.56 -3.45 -31.47
C ILE A 411 -9.81 -2.80 -32.64
N LYS A 412 -8.75 -3.45 -33.15
CA LYS A 412 -8.05 -2.98 -34.34
C LYS A 412 -8.99 -2.95 -35.56
N ASP A 413 -9.83 -3.97 -35.72
CA ASP A 413 -10.80 -4.07 -36.81
C ASP A 413 -11.91 -3.01 -36.72
N ALA A 414 -12.23 -2.54 -35.52
CA ALA A 414 -13.22 -1.48 -35.27
C ALA A 414 -12.77 -0.08 -35.72
N ARG A 415 -11.48 0.11 -36.07
CA ARG A 415 -10.88 1.36 -36.57
C ARG A 415 -11.17 2.61 -35.73
N SER A 416 -11.19 2.50 -34.40
CA SER A 416 -11.32 3.63 -33.47
C SER A 416 -10.05 3.86 -32.65
N PRO A 417 -9.31 4.96 -32.90
CA PRO A 417 -8.13 5.32 -32.12
C PRO A 417 -8.41 5.51 -30.62
N GLN A 418 -9.58 6.03 -30.27
CA GLN A 418 -10.00 6.23 -28.87
C GLN A 418 -10.22 4.90 -28.17
N LEU A 419 -10.91 3.97 -28.82
CA LEU A 419 -11.16 2.65 -28.27
C LEU A 419 -9.87 1.82 -28.20
N GLN A 420 -8.96 1.98 -29.18
CA GLN A 420 -7.63 1.37 -29.16
C GLN A 420 -6.81 1.84 -27.95
N ARG A 421 -6.86 3.14 -27.60
CA ARG A 421 -6.21 3.66 -26.38
C ARG A 421 -6.77 2.99 -25.12
N LEU A 422 -8.09 2.92 -24.97
CA LEU A 422 -8.71 2.29 -23.80
C LEU A 422 -8.40 0.78 -23.72
N ALA A 423 -8.44 0.07 -24.85
CA ALA A 423 -8.05 -1.34 -24.91
C ALA A 423 -6.59 -1.56 -24.54
N GLN A 424 -5.71 -0.67 -24.99
CA GLN A 424 -4.30 -0.72 -24.67
C GLN A 424 -4.05 -0.45 -23.18
N GLU A 425 -4.75 0.51 -22.57
CA GLU A 425 -4.61 0.89 -21.15
C GLU A 425 -5.26 -0.10 -20.15
N TYR A 426 -6.20 -0.93 -20.61
CA TYR A 426 -7.00 -1.79 -19.74
C TYR A 426 -6.16 -2.83 -18.97
N LEU A 427 -6.40 -2.92 -17.65
CA LEU A 427 -5.77 -3.86 -16.73
C LEU A 427 -6.84 -4.62 -15.94
N PRO A 428 -7.04 -5.94 -16.14
CA PRO A 428 -7.98 -6.75 -15.36
C PRO A 428 -7.42 -7.13 -13.97
N ILE A 429 -6.97 -6.12 -13.21
CA ILE A 429 -6.37 -6.29 -11.89
C ILE A 429 -7.45 -6.24 -10.80
N SER A 430 -7.33 -7.12 -9.83
CA SER A 430 -8.13 -7.13 -8.59
C SER A 430 -7.22 -7.38 -7.38
N PHE A 431 -7.80 -7.56 -6.19
CA PHE A 431 -7.09 -7.84 -4.94
C PHE A 431 -6.19 -6.72 -4.38
N GLY A 432 -6.01 -5.62 -5.11
CA GLY A 432 -5.25 -4.45 -4.67
C GLY A 432 -6.05 -3.59 -3.69
N ARG A 433 -5.35 -2.98 -2.74
CA ARG A 433 -5.91 -1.94 -1.86
C ARG A 433 -4.83 -0.99 -1.34
N ARG A 434 -5.26 0.15 -0.78
CA ARG A 434 -4.37 1.00 0.02
C ARG A 434 -3.84 0.28 1.26
N HIS A 435 -2.61 0.61 1.62
CA HIS A 435 -1.87 0.03 2.74
C HIS A 435 -2.10 0.82 4.04
N GLY A 436 -3.36 1.14 4.32
CA GLY A 436 -3.77 1.71 5.60
C GLY A 436 -3.87 0.62 6.67
N ASP A 437 -3.40 0.92 7.88
CA ASP A 437 -3.49 0.05 9.05
C ASP A 437 -3.23 0.87 10.34
N PRO A 438 -3.43 0.32 11.55
CA PRO A 438 -3.17 1.01 12.82
C PRO A 438 -1.77 1.60 13.03
N SER A 439 -0.74 1.10 12.34
CA SER A 439 0.62 1.68 12.35
C SER A 439 0.80 2.81 11.32
N ARG A 440 -0.16 2.96 10.41
CA ARG A 440 -0.23 3.99 9.36
C ARG A 440 -1.63 4.64 9.35
N PRO A 441 -2.10 5.21 10.49
CA PRO A 441 -3.49 5.63 10.65
C PRO A 441 -3.91 6.81 9.75
N TRP A 442 -2.96 7.55 9.20
CA TRP A 442 -3.18 8.60 8.19
C TRP A 442 -3.61 8.04 6.82
N ASN A 443 -3.44 6.74 6.59
CA ASN A 443 -3.89 6.07 5.38
C ASN A 443 -5.25 5.39 5.60
N HIS A 444 -6.33 5.95 5.03
CA HIS A 444 -7.59 5.22 4.90
C HIS A 444 -7.47 4.08 3.87
N PHE A 445 -8.12 2.96 4.13
CA PHE A 445 -8.17 1.81 3.24
C PHE A 445 -9.60 1.26 3.12
N GLU A 446 -9.91 0.69 1.95
CA GLU A 446 -11.11 -0.08 1.68
C GLU A 446 -10.72 -1.31 0.85
N ILE A 447 -11.17 -2.50 1.26
CA ILE A 447 -10.91 -3.77 0.59
C ILE A 447 -12.17 -4.17 -0.18
N LYS A 448 -12.32 -3.63 -1.39
CA LYS A 448 -13.52 -3.80 -2.21
C LYS A 448 -13.28 -4.77 -3.37
N LEU A 449 -13.57 -6.05 -3.14
CA LEU A 449 -13.29 -7.12 -4.12
C LEU A 449 -14.51 -7.56 -4.94
N LYS A 450 -15.71 -7.29 -4.42
CA LYS A 450 -16.99 -7.70 -5.03
C LYS A 450 -17.98 -6.54 -4.98
N ASP A 451 -18.93 -6.52 -5.91
CA ASP A 451 -20.07 -5.62 -5.85
C ASP A 451 -21.21 -6.18 -4.97
N ASN A 452 -22.33 -5.46 -4.91
CA ASN A 452 -23.51 -5.82 -4.12
C ASN A 452 -24.17 -7.12 -4.58
N GLU A 453 -23.89 -7.59 -5.79
CA GLU A 453 -24.41 -8.83 -6.40
C GLU A 453 -23.40 -9.98 -6.24
N GLY A 454 -22.28 -9.74 -5.55
CA GLY A 454 -21.21 -10.70 -5.33
C GLY A 454 -20.28 -10.91 -6.53
N GLN A 455 -20.42 -10.11 -7.59
CA GLN A 455 -19.57 -10.19 -8.78
C GLN A 455 -18.22 -9.54 -8.51
N ARG A 456 -17.16 -10.13 -9.07
CA ARG A 456 -15.78 -9.64 -8.92
C ARG A 456 -15.65 -8.22 -9.47
N LEU A 457 -14.94 -7.37 -8.72
CA LEU A 457 -14.56 -6.04 -9.17
C LEU A 457 -13.10 -5.97 -9.60
N LEU A 458 -12.82 -5.10 -10.56
CA LEU A 458 -11.49 -4.54 -10.69
C LEU A 458 -11.21 -3.75 -9.42
N ALA A 459 -10.07 -4.02 -8.80
CA ALA A 459 -9.72 -3.49 -7.50
C ALA A 459 -8.23 -3.16 -7.50
N TYR A 460 -7.91 -1.93 -7.88
CA TYR A 460 -6.59 -1.37 -7.74
C TYR A 460 -6.68 0.14 -7.54
N GLU A 461 -6.08 0.60 -6.46
CA GLU A 461 -5.95 2.00 -6.12
C GLU A 461 -4.62 2.16 -5.42
N GLY A 462 -3.81 3.10 -5.88
CA GLY A 462 -2.53 3.34 -5.24
C GLY A 462 -1.94 4.69 -5.59
N ASN A 463 -1.17 5.22 -4.64
CA ASN A 463 -0.28 6.32 -4.91
C ASN A 463 0.67 5.94 -6.04
N TRP A 464 1.02 6.91 -6.87
CA TRP A 464 1.76 6.71 -8.12
C TRP A 464 2.97 5.78 -7.97
N ARG A 465 3.89 6.15 -7.07
CA ARG A 465 5.11 5.39 -6.82
C ARG A 465 4.82 3.97 -6.34
N ASP A 466 3.92 3.82 -5.38
CA ASP A 466 3.63 2.52 -4.75
C ASP A 466 3.13 1.51 -5.78
N ILE A 467 2.11 1.90 -6.57
CA ILE A 467 1.44 0.98 -7.49
C ILE A 467 2.34 0.59 -8.66
N PHE A 468 3.09 1.54 -9.23
CA PHE A 468 3.99 1.26 -10.34
C PHE A 468 5.22 0.45 -9.90
N GLN A 469 5.71 0.61 -8.68
CA GLN A 469 6.72 -0.30 -8.11
C GLN A 469 6.19 -1.72 -7.95
N ASN A 470 4.94 -1.89 -7.48
CA ASN A 470 4.37 -3.23 -7.34
C ASN A 470 4.11 -3.90 -8.70
N TRP A 471 3.70 -3.11 -9.69
CA TRP A 471 3.47 -3.58 -11.04
C TRP A 471 4.75 -3.94 -11.78
N GLU A 472 5.89 -3.32 -11.45
CA GLU A 472 7.19 -3.77 -11.95
C GLU A 472 7.42 -5.25 -11.61
N ALA A 473 7.28 -5.63 -10.33
CA ALA A 473 7.42 -7.01 -9.90
C ALA A 473 6.34 -7.92 -10.53
N LEU A 474 5.09 -7.46 -10.57
CA LEU A 474 3.98 -8.23 -11.16
C LEU A 474 4.20 -8.52 -12.65
N SER A 475 4.85 -7.61 -13.37
CA SER A 475 5.09 -7.74 -14.81
C SER A 475 6.06 -8.87 -15.18
N LEU A 476 6.88 -9.35 -14.23
CA LEU A 476 7.70 -10.54 -14.42
C LEU A 476 6.84 -11.81 -14.53
N SER A 477 5.75 -11.89 -13.77
CA SER A 477 4.78 -12.99 -13.82
C SER A 477 3.75 -12.84 -14.96
N TYR A 478 3.48 -11.61 -15.39
CA TYR A 478 2.48 -11.28 -16.40
C TYR A 478 3.02 -10.31 -17.48
N PRO A 479 4.02 -10.73 -18.27
CA PRO A 479 4.66 -9.84 -19.24
C PRO A 479 3.71 -9.32 -20.32
N ASP A 480 2.67 -10.08 -20.70
CA ASP A 480 1.63 -9.68 -21.67
C ASP A 480 0.97 -8.32 -21.36
N PHE A 481 0.99 -7.88 -20.09
CA PHE A 481 0.39 -6.63 -19.64
C PHE A 481 1.39 -5.47 -19.44
N ILE A 482 2.69 -5.67 -19.65
CA ILE A 482 3.68 -4.58 -19.69
C ILE A 482 3.24 -3.42 -20.61
N PRO A 483 2.72 -3.66 -21.84
CA PRO A 483 2.32 -2.58 -22.73
C PRO A 483 1.16 -1.77 -22.14
N SER A 484 0.27 -2.41 -21.36
CA SER A 484 -0.84 -1.77 -20.68
C SER A 484 -0.40 -0.96 -19.47
N MET A 485 0.57 -1.45 -18.70
CA MET A 485 1.19 -0.70 -17.59
C MET A 485 1.93 0.55 -18.09
N ILE A 486 2.66 0.44 -19.22
CA ILE A 486 3.29 1.60 -19.88
C ILE A 486 2.23 2.60 -20.32
N SER A 487 1.19 2.15 -21.02
CA SER A 487 0.10 3.03 -21.45
C SER A 487 -0.59 3.70 -20.28
N LYS A 488 -0.86 2.98 -19.18
CA LYS A 488 -1.46 3.55 -17.97
C LYS A 488 -0.58 4.64 -17.37
N PHE A 489 0.73 4.40 -17.28
CA PHE A 489 1.70 5.38 -16.78
C PHE A 489 1.73 6.63 -17.65
N VAL A 490 1.93 6.49 -18.96
CA VAL A 490 2.14 7.66 -19.83
C VAL A 490 0.84 8.41 -20.10
N ASN A 491 -0.31 7.74 -20.24
CA ASN A 491 -1.61 8.40 -20.44
C ASN A 491 -2.03 9.23 -19.21
N ALA A 492 -1.65 8.78 -18.02
CA ALA A 492 -1.86 9.50 -16.78
C ALA A 492 -0.82 10.61 -16.53
N SER A 493 0.24 10.71 -17.34
CA SER A 493 1.25 11.76 -17.21
C SER A 493 0.82 13.06 -17.93
N THR A 494 1.12 14.20 -17.33
CA THR A 494 0.68 15.55 -17.76
C THR A 494 1.55 16.09 -18.90
N ILE A 495 1.04 17.12 -19.60
CA ILE A 495 1.72 17.76 -20.75
C ILE A 495 2.98 18.54 -20.36
N ASP A 496 3.14 18.85 -19.08
CA ASP A 496 4.34 19.48 -18.50
C ASP A 496 5.31 18.46 -17.86
N GLY A 497 5.06 17.16 -18.04
CA GLY A 497 6.01 16.09 -17.72
C GLY A 497 6.01 15.64 -16.27
N TYR A 498 4.85 15.69 -15.61
CA TYR A 498 4.59 15.19 -14.27
C TYR A 498 3.39 14.24 -14.28
N ASN A 499 2.74 14.05 -13.13
CA ASN A 499 1.62 13.14 -12.97
C ASN A 499 0.76 13.50 -11.75
N PRO A 500 -0.51 13.08 -11.72
CA PRO A 500 -1.33 13.10 -10.52
C PRO A 500 -0.74 12.19 -9.42
N TYR A 501 -1.20 12.38 -8.19
CA TYR A 501 -0.72 11.62 -7.04
C TYR A 501 -1.21 10.16 -7.06
N ARG A 502 -2.39 9.88 -7.63
CA ARG A 502 -3.04 8.56 -7.53
C ARG A 502 -3.57 8.06 -8.86
N VAL A 503 -3.50 6.73 -9.04
CA VAL A 503 -4.10 5.99 -10.14
C VAL A 503 -5.09 4.96 -9.60
N THR A 504 -6.24 4.84 -10.25
CA THR A 504 -7.33 3.92 -9.84
C THR A 504 -7.92 3.17 -11.05
N GLN A 505 -8.79 2.19 -10.79
CA GLN A 505 -9.61 1.59 -11.84
C GLN A 505 -10.56 2.57 -12.53
N ASP A 506 -10.83 3.72 -11.90
CA ASP A 506 -11.73 4.76 -12.41
C ASP A 506 -10.97 5.95 -13.05
N GLY A 507 -9.64 5.86 -13.18
CA GLY A 507 -8.81 6.85 -13.85
C GLY A 507 -7.66 7.36 -12.99
N ILE A 508 -7.67 8.67 -12.72
CA ILE A 508 -6.64 9.40 -11.98
C ILE A 508 -7.27 10.35 -10.97
N ASP A 509 -6.60 10.57 -9.84
CA ASP A 509 -7.00 11.57 -8.84
C ASP A 509 -5.79 12.44 -8.44
N TRP A 510 -6.04 13.73 -8.27
CA TRP A 510 -5.06 14.71 -7.82
C TRP A 510 -5.46 15.27 -6.45
N GLU A 511 -4.50 15.82 -5.72
CA GLU A 511 -4.75 16.45 -4.43
C GLU A 511 -5.41 17.81 -4.62
N VAL A 512 -6.27 18.19 -3.67
CA VAL A 512 -6.88 19.52 -3.57
C VAL A 512 -6.52 20.05 -2.20
N GLU A 513 -6.04 21.29 -2.12
CA GLU A 513 -5.66 21.90 -0.84
C GLU A 513 -6.88 21.98 0.09
N ASP A 514 -6.72 21.49 1.30
CA ASP A 514 -7.68 21.64 2.39
C ASP A 514 -7.05 22.57 3.43
N LEU A 515 -7.62 23.76 3.59
CA LEU A 515 -7.11 24.78 4.50
C LEU A 515 -7.21 24.36 5.98
N GLU A 516 -8.04 23.35 6.30
CA GLU A 516 -8.17 22.81 7.65
C GLU A 516 -7.20 21.63 7.92
N ASP A 517 -6.61 21.04 6.88
CA ASP A 517 -5.60 19.97 6.99
C ASP A 517 -4.19 20.51 6.73
N PRO A 518 -3.33 20.66 7.76
CA PRO A 518 -1.97 21.15 7.59
C PRO A 518 -1.06 20.19 6.82
N TRP A 519 -1.54 19.00 6.44
CA TRP A 519 -0.83 18.05 5.56
C TRP A 519 -1.32 18.12 4.12
N SER A 520 -2.38 18.89 3.85
CA SER A 520 -2.96 19.04 2.51
C SER A 520 -2.32 20.22 1.78
N TYR A 521 -1.47 19.88 0.81
CA TYR A 521 -0.87 20.83 -0.13
C TYR A 521 -1.07 20.29 -1.54
N ILE A 522 -0.59 20.99 -2.58
CA ILE A 522 -0.49 20.40 -3.93
C ILE A 522 0.95 20.45 -4.46
N GLY A 523 1.25 19.62 -5.46
CA GLY A 523 2.52 19.65 -6.17
C GLY A 523 2.81 18.37 -6.93
N TYR A 524 4.04 18.26 -7.42
CA TYR A 524 4.52 17.09 -8.16
C TYR A 524 5.82 16.57 -7.56
N TRP A 525 5.87 15.27 -7.23
CA TRP A 525 7.09 14.65 -6.73
C TRP A 525 8.13 14.50 -7.84
N GLY A 526 9.39 14.81 -7.52
CA GLY A 526 10.47 14.88 -8.50
C GLY A 526 10.82 13.53 -9.13
N ASP A 527 10.72 12.44 -8.36
CA ASP A 527 11.15 11.09 -8.75
C ASP A 527 10.09 10.30 -9.56
N HIS A 528 8.82 10.70 -9.48
CA HIS A 528 7.67 9.92 -9.99
C HIS A 528 7.73 9.52 -11.47
N GLN A 529 8.50 10.20 -12.31
CA GLN A 529 8.49 9.98 -13.75
C GLN A 529 9.58 9.00 -14.23
N ILE A 530 10.85 9.36 -14.01
CA ILE A 530 11.96 8.79 -14.79
C ILE A 530 12.21 7.32 -14.47
N ILE A 531 12.54 7.00 -13.22
CA ILE A 531 13.00 5.65 -12.88
C ILE A 531 11.89 4.61 -12.99
N TYR A 532 10.68 4.94 -12.52
CA TYR A 532 9.55 4.01 -12.52
C TYR A 532 9.08 3.67 -13.95
N LEU A 533 9.02 4.66 -14.84
CA LEU A 533 8.74 4.41 -16.27
C LEU A 533 9.85 3.58 -16.91
N LEU A 534 11.11 3.92 -16.64
CA LEU A 534 12.26 3.22 -17.21
C LEU A 534 12.24 1.73 -16.93
N LYS A 535 11.83 1.31 -15.72
CA LYS A 535 11.77 -0.13 -15.38
C LYS A 535 10.80 -0.89 -16.29
N PHE A 536 9.63 -0.33 -16.58
CA PHE A 536 8.71 -0.94 -17.54
C PHE A 536 9.25 -0.95 -18.96
N LEU A 537 9.94 0.11 -19.39
CA LEU A 537 10.53 0.16 -20.72
C LEU A 537 11.65 -0.88 -20.87
N GLU A 538 12.52 -1.02 -19.88
CA GLU A 538 13.58 -2.04 -19.87
C GLU A 538 12.99 -3.47 -19.86
N LEU A 539 11.94 -3.72 -19.09
CA LEU A 539 11.24 -5.01 -19.09
C LEU A 539 10.53 -5.28 -20.41
N SER A 540 9.87 -4.27 -20.99
CA SER A 540 9.23 -4.36 -22.30
C SER A 540 10.23 -4.75 -23.37
N GLU A 541 11.40 -4.09 -23.41
CA GLU A 541 12.44 -4.39 -24.40
C GLU A 541 13.05 -5.78 -24.17
N ALA A 542 13.18 -6.22 -22.92
CA ALA A 542 13.70 -7.54 -22.58
C ALA A 542 12.76 -8.69 -22.99
N PHE A 543 11.44 -8.54 -22.79
CA PHE A 543 10.45 -9.57 -23.15
C PHE A 543 9.98 -9.47 -24.60
N TYR A 544 9.83 -8.26 -25.13
CA TYR A 544 9.28 -7.95 -26.45
C TYR A 544 10.15 -6.93 -27.19
N PRO A 545 11.29 -7.37 -27.75
CA PRO A 545 12.07 -6.54 -28.66
C PRO A 545 11.18 -5.96 -29.77
N ASP A 546 11.46 -4.73 -30.19
CA ASP A 546 10.71 -3.97 -31.23
C ASP A 546 9.32 -3.45 -30.84
N LEU A 547 8.71 -3.91 -29.74
CA LEU A 547 7.39 -3.43 -29.33
C LEU A 547 7.40 -1.91 -29.06
N LEU A 548 8.41 -1.42 -28.34
CA LEU A 548 8.53 0.00 -28.05
C LEU A 548 8.70 0.81 -29.34
N THR A 549 9.48 0.31 -30.30
CA THR A 549 9.64 0.94 -31.61
C THR A 549 8.31 1.05 -32.35
N ALA A 550 7.48 0.00 -32.32
CA ALA A 550 6.15 0.04 -32.92
C ALA A 550 5.23 1.08 -32.25
N LEU A 551 5.30 1.23 -30.93
CA LEU A 551 4.50 2.19 -30.17
C LEU A 551 5.00 3.65 -30.30
N MET A 552 6.30 3.85 -30.54
CA MET A 552 6.91 5.18 -30.69
C MET A 552 6.40 5.97 -31.89
N THR A 553 5.77 5.34 -32.87
CA THR A 553 5.26 6.03 -34.08
C THR A 553 3.73 6.05 -34.17
N GLN A 554 3.02 5.50 -33.18
CA GLN A 554 1.56 5.41 -33.22
C GLN A 554 0.93 6.44 -32.27
N PRO A 555 -0.01 7.29 -32.73
CA PRO A 555 -0.69 8.26 -31.89
C PRO A 555 -1.77 7.58 -31.03
N LEU A 556 -1.33 6.87 -29.99
CA LEU A 556 -2.20 6.06 -29.12
C LEU A 556 -2.26 6.57 -27.66
N PHE A 557 -1.49 7.61 -27.33
CA PHE A 557 -1.29 8.02 -25.94
C PHE A 557 -1.84 9.41 -25.66
N SER A 558 -2.25 9.69 -24.43
CA SER A 558 -2.91 10.96 -24.07
C SER A 558 -2.13 11.75 -23.02
N TYR A 559 -2.59 12.95 -22.70
CA TYR A 559 -2.13 13.74 -21.56
C TYR A 559 -3.22 13.88 -20.50
N ALA A 560 -2.86 13.62 -19.25
CA ALA A 560 -3.69 13.98 -18.11
C ALA A 560 -3.80 15.51 -18.00
N ASN A 561 -5.00 15.99 -17.73
CA ASN A 561 -5.30 17.41 -17.55
C ASN A 561 -5.46 17.71 -16.06
N VAL A 562 -4.35 17.67 -15.31
CA VAL A 562 -4.35 18.00 -13.88
C VAL A 562 -4.48 19.53 -13.73
N PRO A 563 -5.35 20.05 -12.85
CA PRO A 563 -5.59 21.50 -12.70
C PRO A 563 -4.50 22.20 -11.89
N TYR A 564 -3.24 21.86 -12.14
CA TYR A 564 -2.09 22.55 -11.56
C TYR A 564 -1.43 23.43 -12.62
N ARG A 565 -0.87 24.56 -12.18
CA ARG A 565 -0.11 25.50 -13.01
C ARG A 565 1.23 25.79 -12.39
N LEU A 566 2.28 25.41 -13.11
CA LEU A 566 3.64 25.78 -12.76
C LEU A 566 3.88 27.25 -13.10
N LYS A 567 4.31 28.03 -12.12
CA LYS A 567 4.61 29.46 -12.28
C LYS A 567 5.69 29.75 -13.33
N PRO A 568 5.76 31.00 -13.82
CA PRO A 568 6.91 31.47 -14.60
C PRO A 568 8.23 31.30 -13.86
N PHE A 569 9.32 31.03 -14.59
CA PHE A 569 10.63 30.74 -14.03
C PHE A 569 11.14 31.84 -13.08
N ASP A 570 10.97 33.11 -13.46
CA ASP A 570 11.46 34.23 -12.64
C ASP A 570 10.74 34.31 -11.28
N GLU A 571 9.47 33.89 -11.22
CA GLU A 571 8.72 33.76 -9.96
C GLU A 571 9.20 32.56 -9.14
N MET A 572 9.49 31.43 -9.79
CA MET A 572 10.06 30.25 -9.13
C MET A 572 11.43 30.54 -8.51
N VAL A 573 12.28 31.32 -9.17
CA VAL A 573 13.58 31.73 -8.60
C VAL A 573 13.40 32.66 -7.40
N LYS A 574 12.38 33.53 -7.44
CA LYS A 574 12.09 34.47 -6.35
C LYS A 574 11.56 33.75 -5.10
N ASP A 575 10.67 32.77 -5.28
CA ASP A 575 10.11 31.97 -4.18
C ASP A 575 9.97 30.50 -4.62
N PRO A 576 11.04 29.69 -4.43
CA PRO A 576 11.07 28.33 -4.94
C PRO A 576 10.24 27.34 -4.12
N LYS A 577 9.61 27.81 -3.04
CA LYS A 577 8.67 27.02 -2.24
C LYS A 577 7.21 27.24 -2.63
N ASN A 578 6.94 28.22 -3.49
CA ASN A 578 5.61 28.60 -3.95
C ASN A 578 5.58 28.69 -5.48
N THR A 579 5.43 27.55 -6.13
CA THR A 579 5.71 27.35 -7.56
C THR A 579 4.58 26.66 -8.33
N VAL A 580 3.59 26.09 -7.64
CA VAL A 580 2.45 25.36 -8.21
C VAL A 580 1.17 26.01 -7.72
N LEU A 581 0.30 26.41 -8.64
CA LEU A 581 -1.02 27.00 -8.36
C LEU A 581 -2.13 26.00 -8.70
N TYR A 582 -3.23 26.02 -7.94
CA TYR A 582 -4.45 25.29 -8.29
C TYR A 582 -5.35 26.13 -9.20
N ASP A 583 -5.70 25.61 -10.37
CA ASP A 583 -6.58 26.26 -11.35
C ASP A 583 -8.03 25.81 -11.11
N GLU A 584 -8.73 26.54 -10.24
CA GLU A 584 -10.14 26.30 -9.87
C GLU A 584 -11.09 26.31 -11.08
N ALA A 585 -10.82 27.16 -12.08
CA ALA A 585 -11.67 27.26 -13.26
C ALA A 585 -11.53 26.00 -14.11
N LEU A 586 -10.29 25.54 -14.31
CA LEU A 586 -10.04 24.27 -15.00
C LEU A 586 -10.63 23.10 -14.22
N ALA A 587 -10.47 23.05 -12.89
CA ALA A 587 -11.00 21.97 -12.07
C ALA A 587 -12.51 21.79 -12.26
N LYS A 588 -13.28 22.89 -12.22
CA LYS A 588 -14.73 22.90 -12.48
C LYS A 588 -15.07 22.47 -13.91
N GLN A 589 -14.25 22.90 -14.88
CA GLN A 589 -14.44 22.48 -16.27
C GLN A 589 -14.22 20.97 -16.44
N ILE A 590 -13.20 20.41 -15.79
CA ILE A 590 -12.94 18.97 -15.80
C ILE A 590 -14.08 18.21 -15.14
N GLU A 591 -14.57 18.67 -13.98
CA GLU A 591 -15.71 18.05 -13.28
C GLU A 591 -16.95 17.98 -14.21
N HIS A 592 -17.25 19.08 -14.90
CA HIS A 592 -18.33 19.09 -15.88
C HIS A 592 -18.08 18.10 -17.03
N ARG A 593 -16.88 18.06 -17.62
CA ARG A 593 -16.52 17.08 -18.66
C ARG A 593 -16.64 15.64 -18.16
N VAL A 594 -16.27 15.36 -16.91
CA VAL A 594 -16.40 14.02 -16.33
C VAL A 594 -17.87 13.60 -16.25
N SER A 595 -18.77 14.51 -15.88
CA SER A 595 -20.21 14.24 -15.90
C SER A 595 -20.78 13.98 -17.31
N GLU A 596 -20.17 14.58 -18.34
CA GLU A 596 -20.62 14.50 -19.74
C GLU A 596 -19.93 13.46 -20.61
N ILE A 597 -18.75 12.96 -20.23
CA ILE A 597 -17.96 12.00 -21.04
C ILE A 597 -17.65 10.73 -20.24
N GLY A 598 -17.37 10.88 -18.95
CA GLY A 598 -16.72 9.86 -18.12
C GLY A 598 -15.28 10.27 -17.76
N ALA A 599 -14.48 9.32 -17.28
CA ALA A 599 -13.13 9.62 -16.78
C ALA A 599 -12.18 10.24 -17.82
N ASP A 600 -12.40 10.03 -19.13
CA ASP A 600 -11.67 10.71 -20.21
C ASP A 600 -11.82 12.24 -20.15
N GLY A 601 -12.85 12.77 -19.49
CA GLY A 601 -12.99 14.20 -19.22
C GLY A 601 -11.84 14.80 -18.40
N LYS A 602 -11.06 13.96 -17.70
CA LYS A 602 -9.83 14.32 -16.97
C LYS A 602 -8.59 14.42 -17.89
N LEU A 603 -8.72 14.20 -19.19
CA LEU A 603 -7.64 14.27 -20.18
C LEU A 603 -7.71 15.57 -21.00
N ILE A 604 -6.63 15.88 -21.72
CA ILE A 604 -6.64 16.96 -22.71
C ILE A 604 -7.48 16.50 -23.91
N LEU A 605 -8.41 17.36 -24.33
CA LEU A 605 -9.36 17.09 -25.41
C LEU A 605 -9.08 17.99 -26.62
N THR A 606 -9.44 17.52 -27.81
CA THR A 606 -9.51 18.31 -29.03
C THR A 606 -10.74 19.23 -29.03
N GLN A 607 -10.84 20.12 -30.02
CA GLN A 607 -12.05 20.94 -30.21
C GLN A 607 -13.31 20.10 -30.43
N ASP A 608 -13.18 18.93 -31.04
CA ASP A 608 -14.28 17.96 -31.25
C ASP A 608 -14.60 17.14 -29.99
N ARG A 609 -14.00 17.48 -28.83
CA ARG A 609 -14.16 16.81 -27.53
C ARG A 609 -13.66 15.35 -27.49
N GLU A 610 -12.81 14.98 -28.44
CA GLU A 610 -12.10 13.70 -28.44
C GLU A 610 -10.80 13.81 -27.63
N VAL A 611 -10.32 12.72 -27.04
CA VAL A 611 -9.04 12.77 -26.32
C VAL A 611 -7.90 13.05 -27.30
N TYR A 612 -7.07 14.06 -26.98
CA TYR A 612 -5.90 14.41 -27.78
C TYR A 612 -4.85 13.31 -27.67
N GLN A 613 -4.51 12.68 -28.81
CA GLN A 613 -3.58 11.56 -28.86
C GLN A 613 -2.23 11.93 -29.45
N VAL A 614 -1.13 11.47 -28.87
CA VAL A 614 0.26 11.66 -29.31
C VAL A 614 1.00 10.33 -29.32
N THR A 615 2.21 10.32 -29.85
CA THR A 615 3.05 9.12 -29.94
C THR A 615 3.71 8.78 -28.60
N LEU A 616 4.11 7.52 -28.39
CA LEU A 616 4.91 7.16 -27.21
C LEU A 616 6.20 7.97 -27.17
N LEU A 617 6.81 8.25 -28.33
CA LEU A 617 8.04 9.03 -28.42
C LEU A 617 7.88 10.41 -27.78
N GLU A 618 6.80 11.13 -28.07
CA GLU A 618 6.52 12.41 -27.43
C GLU A 618 6.36 12.25 -25.91
N LYS A 619 5.62 11.23 -25.48
CA LYS A 619 5.40 10.90 -24.07
C LYS A 619 6.68 10.56 -23.32
N LEU A 620 7.70 10.02 -23.99
CA LEU A 620 9.01 9.75 -23.41
C LEU A 620 9.91 11.00 -23.40
N LEU A 621 9.71 11.91 -24.36
CA LEU A 621 10.50 13.13 -24.50
C LEU A 621 10.09 14.22 -23.49
N VAL A 622 8.79 14.45 -23.30
CA VAL A 622 8.27 15.49 -22.39
C VAL A 622 8.81 15.40 -20.96
N PRO A 623 8.82 14.25 -20.26
CA PRO A 623 9.42 14.18 -18.92
C PRO A 623 10.93 14.41 -18.94
N MET A 624 11.65 14.02 -20.00
CA MET A 624 13.08 14.32 -20.14
C MET A 624 13.33 15.83 -20.29
N LEU A 625 12.58 16.51 -21.16
CA LEU A 625 12.66 17.96 -21.32
C LEU A 625 12.29 18.70 -20.02
N SER A 626 11.27 18.22 -19.30
CA SER A 626 10.84 18.79 -18.02
C SER A 626 11.95 18.69 -16.98
N LYS A 627 12.61 17.54 -16.86
CA LYS A 627 13.77 17.37 -15.97
C LYS A 627 14.97 18.22 -16.40
N LEU A 628 15.27 18.27 -17.70
CA LEU A 628 16.33 19.13 -18.24
C LEU A 628 16.08 20.62 -17.98
N SER A 629 14.81 21.07 -17.96
CA SER A 629 14.48 22.46 -17.63
C SER A 629 14.87 22.87 -16.21
N ASN A 630 15.03 21.88 -15.32
CA ASN A 630 15.44 22.03 -13.93
C ASN A 630 16.89 21.59 -13.69
N LEU A 631 17.70 21.38 -14.74
CA LEU A 631 19.08 20.95 -14.61
C LEU A 631 19.96 22.07 -14.03
N VAL A 632 20.52 21.81 -12.85
CA VAL A 632 21.57 22.60 -12.24
C VAL A 632 22.92 21.95 -12.60
N VAL A 633 23.63 22.54 -13.56
CA VAL A 633 24.91 22.00 -14.04
C VAL A 633 25.94 21.90 -12.90
N GLY A 634 26.49 20.70 -12.71
CA GLY A 634 27.39 20.38 -11.59
C GLY A 634 26.69 19.97 -10.29
N GLY A 635 25.35 19.94 -10.24
CA GLY A 635 24.58 19.55 -9.06
C GLY A 635 23.61 18.39 -9.27
N GLY A 636 22.69 18.52 -10.23
CA GLY A 636 21.56 17.60 -10.38
C GLY A 636 20.29 18.31 -10.84
N ILE A 637 19.13 17.79 -10.47
CA ILE A 637 17.81 18.34 -10.86
C ILE A 637 17.20 19.13 -9.70
N TRP A 638 16.81 20.38 -9.96
CA TRP A 638 16.23 21.27 -8.94
C TRP A 638 14.87 20.76 -8.43
N LEU A 639 14.70 20.73 -7.10
CA LEU A 639 13.46 20.34 -6.41
C LEU A 639 12.60 21.58 -6.17
N ASN A 640 11.72 21.91 -7.12
CA ASN A 640 10.96 23.17 -7.11
C ASN A 640 9.46 23.00 -7.41
N THR A 641 8.88 21.83 -7.13
CA THR A 641 7.50 21.47 -7.49
C THR A 641 6.60 21.19 -6.28
N GLN A 642 6.89 21.83 -5.14
CA GLN A 642 6.11 21.76 -3.89
C GLN A 642 5.95 20.36 -3.26
N ARG A 643 6.67 19.36 -3.77
CA ARG A 643 6.73 18.00 -3.22
C ARG A 643 8.16 17.47 -3.21
N PRO A 644 8.48 16.59 -2.23
CA PRO A 644 9.78 15.94 -2.17
C PRO A 644 9.94 14.88 -3.28
N GLU A 645 10.97 14.07 -3.15
CA GLU A 645 11.13 12.82 -3.91
C GLU A 645 10.75 11.63 -3.03
N TRP A 646 11.49 10.52 -3.07
CA TRP A 646 11.15 9.27 -2.37
C TRP A 646 11.09 9.43 -0.83
N ASN A 647 11.96 10.26 -0.24
CA ASN A 647 12.08 10.44 1.21
C ASN A 647 11.29 11.66 1.71
N ASP A 648 10.04 11.45 2.13
CA ASP A 648 9.20 12.51 2.73
C ASP A 648 9.79 13.09 4.03
N GLY A 649 10.65 12.35 4.73
CA GLY A 649 11.35 12.82 5.94
C GLY A 649 12.33 13.98 5.68
N ASN A 650 12.68 14.23 4.42
CA ASN A 650 13.54 15.34 3.99
C ASN A 650 12.76 16.40 3.17
N ASN A 651 11.45 16.50 3.35
CA ASN A 651 10.58 17.44 2.60
C ASN A 651 11.02 18.92 2.66
N ALA A 652 11.73 19.35 3.71
CA ALA A 652 12.25 20.71 3.82
C ALA A 652 13.27 21.09 2.72
N LEU A 653 13.85 20.09 2.04
CA LEU A 653 14.72 20.29 0.87
C LEU A 653 13.96 20.91 -0.30
N VAL A 654 12.64 20.79 -0.39
CA VAL A 654 11.87 21.42 -1.47
C VAL A 654 12.10 22.94 -1.48
N GLY A 655 12.41 23.45 -2.67
CA GLY A 655 12.76 24.82 -2.98
C GLY A 655 14.27 25.04 -3.12
N SER A 656 15.08 24.56 -2.18
CA SER A 656 16.54 24.75 -2.23
C SER A 656 17.31 23.48 -2.59
N GLY A 657 16.67 22.33 -2.62
CA GLY A 657 17.31 21.04 -2.87
C GLY A 657 17.56 20.79 -4.35
N VAL A 658 18.63 20.06 -4.64
CA VAL A 658 18.99 19.60 -5.98
C VAL A 658 19.26 18.10 -5.90
N SER A 659 18.48 17.31 -6.63
CA SER A 659 18.56 15.86 -6.63
C SER A 659 19.65 15.35 -7.56
N PHE A 660 20.69 14.77 -6.97
CA PHE A 660 21.65 13.95 -7.70
C PHE A 660 21.07 12.58 -8.06
N VAL A 661 20.17 12.07 -7.21
CA VAL A 661 19.45 10.81 -7.39
C VAL A 661 18.72 10.79 -8.73
N THR A 662 17.87 11.79 -8.99
CA THR A 662 17.11 11.88 -10.24
C THR A 662 18.01 12.09 -11.45
N LEU A 663 19.15 12.78 -11.30
CA LEU A 663 20.13 12.91 -12.38
C LEU A 663 20.74 11.56 -12.76
N CYS A 664 21.08 10.70 -11.79
CA CYS A 664 21.60 9.35 -12.05
C CYS A 664 20.61 8.49 -12.82
N TYR A 665 19.33 8.55 -12.44
CA TYR A 665 18.28 7.82 -13.17
C TYR A 665 17.98 8.44 -14.53
N LEU A 666 18.08 9.77 -14.68
CA LEU A 666 17.95 10.45 -15.96
C LEU A 666 19.10 10.07 -16.91
N GLN A 667 20.31 9.91 -16.41
CA GLN A 667 21.45 9.38 -17.18
C GLN A 667 21.15 7.98 -17.75
N ARG A 668 20.66 7.05 -16.91
CA ARG A 668 20.26 5.71 -17.34
C ARG A 668 19.12 5.75 -18.36
N TYR A 669 18.11 6.57 -18.10
CA TYR A 669 16.96 6.77 -18.98
C TYR A 669 17.37 7.30 -20.35
N THR A 670 18.19 8.35 -20.39
CA THR A 670 18.68 8.94 -21.63
C THR A 670 19.55 7.95 -22.43
N GLN A 671 20.36 7.14 -21.77
CA GLN A 671 21.14 6.08 -22.43
C GLN A 671 20.25 4.97 -23.01
N PHE A 672 19.18 4.61 -22.30
CA PHE A 672 18.17 3.67 -22.80
C PHE A 672 17.43 4.24 -24.01
N LEU A 673 16.94 5.49 -23.93
CA LEU A 673 16.30 6.19 -25.05
C LEU A 673 17.19 6.22 -26.29
N LYS A 674 18.48 6.54 -26.13
CA LYS A 674 19.47 6.52 -27.23
C LYS A 674 19.49 5.19 -27.98
N THR A 675 19.34 4.10 -27.25
CA THR A 675 19.37 2.74 -27.80
C THR A 675 18.11 2.45 -28.61
N ILE A 676 16.93 2.68 -28.03
CA ILE A 676 15.66 2.37 -28.70
C ILE A 676 15.33 3.31 -29.86
N LEU A 677 15.82 4.56 -29.82
CA LEU A 677 15.61 5.55 -30.88
C LEU A 677 16.35 5.21 -32.18
N ALA A 678 17.40 4.38 -32.13
CA ALA A 678 18.15 3.99 -33.31
C ALA A 678 17.24 3.41 -34.40
N SER A 679 16.19 2.69 -33.99
CA SER A 679 15.18 2.06 -34.85
C SER A 679 14.01 2.97 -35.24
N CYS A 680 13.92 4.19 -34.70
CA CYS A 680 12.86 5.14 -35.06
C CYS A 680 13.08 5.80 -36.43
N PRO A 681 12.00 6.15 -37.16
CA PRO A 681 12.09 6.90 -38.41
C PRO A 681 12.79 8.25 -38.25
N GLN A 682 13.39 8.76 -39.33
CA GLN A 682 14.07 10.07 -39.34
C GLN A 682 13.11 11.25 -39.19
N GLN A 683 11.83 11.06 -39.52
CA GLN A 683 10.77 12.04 -39.36
C GLN A 683 9.84 11.56 -38.25
N ILE A 684 9.49 12.47 -37.35
CA ILE A 684 8.69 12.17 -36.16
C ILE A 684 7.59 13.22 -36.00
N ASP A 685 6.41 12.78 -35.57
CA ASP A 685 5.31 13.68 -35.25
C ASP A 685 5.42 14.13 -33.80
N LEU A 686 5.41 15.44 -33.58
CA LEU A 686 5.36 16.06 -32.27
C LEU A 686 4.32 17.18 -32.27
N THR A 687 3.71 17.42 -31.12
CA THR A 687 3.03 18.68 -30.82
C THR A 687 3.99 19.85 -31.07
N ASP A 688 3.54 20.89 -31.78
CA ASP A 688 4.40 22.00 -32.22
C ASP A 688 5.19 22.64 -31.07
N ALA A 689 4.48 22.95 -29.97
CA ALA A 689 5.07 23.51 -28.76
C ALA A 689 6.20 22.64 -28.18
N VAL A 690 6.06 21.31 -28.23
CA VAL A 690 7.07 20.36 -27.75
C VAL A 690 8.29 20.37 -28.66
N GLY A 691 8.08 20.40 -29.98
CA GLY A 691 9.17 20.48 -30.96
C GLY A 691 9.98 21.77 -30.84
N ASP A 692 9.31 22.91 -30.63
CA ASP A 692 9.96 24.19 -30.38
C ASP A 692 10.76 24.19 -29.06
N TRP A 693 10.20 23.60 -28.00
CA TRP A 693 10.89 23.44 -26.73
C TRP A 693 12.14 22.56 -26.85
N LEU A 694 12.06 21.47 -27.62
CA LEU A 694 13.19 20.59 -27.95
C LEU A 694 14.31 21.37 -28.66
N ILE A 695 13.98 22.14 -29.71
CA ILE A 695 14.97 22.91 -30.48
C ILE A 695 15.64 23.98 -29.60
N LYS A 696 14.87 24.71 -28.79
CA LYS A 696 15.41 25.70 -27.85
C LYS A 696 16.34 25.04 -26.83
N THR A 697 15.92 23.93 -26.23
CA THR A 697 16.73 23.20 -25.25
C THR A 697 18.03 22.68 -25.85
N ASN A 698 18.00 22.19 -27.09
CA ASN A 698 19.20 21.80 -27.83
C ASN A 698 20.23 22.92 -27.97
N GLY A 699 19.79 24.12 -28.35
CA GLY A 699 20.67 25.29 -28.43
C GLY A 699 21.34 25.58 -27.09
N ILE A 700 20.56 25.53 -26.01
CA ILE A 700 21.05 25.82 -24.67
C ILE A 700 22.06 24.76 -24.19
N LEU A 701 21.81 23.46 -24.41
CA LEU A 701 22.77 22.41 -24.02
C LEU A 701 24.10 22.53 -24.77
N LYS A 702 24.06 22.89 -26.07
CA LYS A 702 25.28 23.15 -26.86
C LYS A 702 26.05 24.35 -26.29
N ASP A 703 25.36 25.42 -25.93
CA ASP A 703 25.99 26.59 -25.30
C ASP A 703 26.64 26.25 -23.96
N ILE A 704 26.02 25.37 -23.16
CA ILE A 704 26.61 24.87 -21.91
C ILE A 704 27.93 24.15 -22.18
N LEU A 705 27.94 23.23 -23.15
CA LEU A 705 29.14 22.47 -23.53
C LEU A 705 30.27 23.40 -24.02
N ILE A 706 29.95 24.39 -24.85
CA ILE A 706 30.91 25.37 -25.36
C ILE A 706 31.50 26.23 -24.22
N GLN A 707 30.67 26.68 -23.28
CA GLN A 707 31.10 27.54 -22.17
C GLN A 707 31.94 26.79 -21.13
N ARG A 708 31.75 25.47 -21.01
CA ARG A 708 32.36 24.65 -19.96
C ARG A 708 33.81 24.24 -20.27
N GLN A 709 34.13 23.89 -21.52
CA GLN A 709 35.48 23.43 -21.94
C GLN A 709 36.15 22.45 -20.96
N ASP A 710 35.40 21.43 -20.49
CA ASP A 710 35.84 20.42 -19.50
C ASP A 710 36.23 20.93 -18.10
N LYS A 711 35.93 22.19 -17.77
CA LYS A 711 36.14 22.77 -16.42
C LYS A 711 34.84 22.81 -15.61
N PRO A 712 34.89 22.89 -14.27
CA PRO A 712 33.69 23.19 -13.48
C PRO A 712 33.07 24.53 -13.87
N VAL A 713 31.73 24.56 -13.96
CA VAL A 713 30.98 25.77 -14.29
C VAL A 713 30.98 26.73 -13.10
N ASN A 714 31.27 28.01 -13.32
CA ASN A 714 31.24 29.02 -12.25
C ASN A 714 29.79 29.43 -11.88
N PRO A 715 29.56 30.09 -10.73
CA PRO A 715 28.20 30.42 -10.30
C PRO A 715 27.35 31.26 -11.27
N ALA A 716 27.97 32.20 -12.00
CA ALA A 716 27.27 33.04 -12.96
C ALA A 716 26.88 32.25 -14.23
N GLN A 717 27.79 31.42 -14.73
CA GLN A 717 27.50 30.51 -15.84
C GLN A 717 26.40 29.52 -15.46
N ARG A 718 26.44 28.97 -14.24
CA ARG A 718 25.43 28.02 -13.73
C ARG A 718 24.04 28.66 -13.69
N PHE A 719 23.93 29.88 -13.17
CA PHE A 719 22.66 30.61 -13.18
C PHE A 719 22.18 30.91 -14.60
N LYS A 720 23.08 31.34 -15.49
CA LYS A 720 22.73 31.61 -16.90
C LYS A 720 22.16 30.37 -17.58
N SER A 721 22.76 29.20 -17.38
CA SER A 721 22.28 27.93 -17.91
C SER A 721 20.92 27.54 -17.34
N LEU A 722 20.77 27.60 -16.01
CA LEU A 722 19.51 27.30 -15.32
C LEU A 722 18.38 28.23 -15.79
N LYS A 723 18.67 29.53 -15.92
CA LYS A 723 17.74 30.55 -16.41
C LYS A 723 17.30 30.28 -17.83
N ALA A 724 18.24 30.00 -18.74
CA ALA A 724 17.90 29.70 -20.13
C ALA A 724 17.00 28.46 -20.26
N LEU A 725 17.34 27.37 -19.56
CA LEU A 725 16.58 26.13 -19.54
C LEU A 725 15.18 26.32 -18.94
N GLY A 726 15.11 26.98 -17.78
CA GLY A 726 13.85 27.25 -17.10
C GLY A 726 12.93 28.19 -17.88
N GLN A 727 13.46 29.24 -18.50
CA GLN A 727 12.69 30.16 -19.34
C GLN A 727 12.15 29.48 -20.60
N ALA A 728 12.93 28.62 -21.26
CA ALA A 728 12.45 27.85 -22.41
C ALA A 728 11.23 26.99 -22.04
N ALA A 729 11.27 26.33 -20.88
CA ALA A 729 10.14 25.56 -20.38
C ALA A 729 8.97 26.44 -19.92
N SER A 730 9.22 27.63 -19.33
CA SER A 730 8.14 28.57 -18.99
C SER A 730 7.39 29.08 -20.20
N VAL A 731 8.09 29.35 -21.32
CA VAL A 731 7.45 29.74 -22.59
C VAL A 731 6.56 28.60 -23.10
N TYR A 732 7.09 27.37 -23.14
CA TYR A 732 6.32 26.18 -23.52
C TYR A 732 5.06 26.00 -22.66
N ARG A 733 5.20 26.06 -21.32
CA ARG A 733 4.07 25.90 -20.40
C ARG A 733 3.02 26.99 -20.58
N ALA A 734 3.43 28.24 -20.73
CA ALA A 734 2.51 29.36 -20.95
C ALA A 734 1.68 29.16 -22.23
N GLU A 735 2.29 28.64 -23.29
CA GLU A 735 1.62 28.30 -24.55
C GLU A 735 0.59 27.18 -24.35
N VAL A 736 1.00 26.01 -23.82
CA VAL A 736 0.09 24.86 -23.69
C VAL A 736 -1.00 25.06 -22.63
N TYR A 737 -0.78 25.88 -21.60
CA TYR A 737 -1.80 26.21 -20.60
C TYR A 737 -2.90 27.15 -21.15
N GLN A 738 -2.60 27.92 -22.20
CA GLN A 738 -3.55 28.86 -22.83
C GLN A 738 -4.13 28.33 -24.15
N ALA A 739 -3.57 27.25 -24.69
CA ALA A 739 -3.96 26.68 -25.97
C ALA A 739 -5.40 26.12 -25.94
N GLU A 740 -6.24 26.59 -26.87
CA GLU A 740 -7.57 25.99 -27.12
C GLU A 740 -7.46 24.73 -28.01
N ALA A 741 -6.39 24.62 -28.80
CA ALA A 741 -6.07 23.48 -29.64
C ALA A 741 -4.55 23.27 -29.69
N LEU A 742 -4.14 22.00 -29.83
CA LEU A 742 -2.74 21.60 -29.94
C LEU A 742 -2.48 21.05 -31.34
N GLU A 743 -1.66 21.77 -32.11
CA GLU A 743 -1.27 21.38 -33.47
C GLU A 743 -0.05 20.46 -33.45
N LYS A 744 0.14 19.71 -34.54
CA LYS A 744 1.26 18.80 -34.72
C LYS A 744 1.98 19.05 -36.03
N SER A 745 3.30 18.93 -35.99
CA SER A 745 4.16 19.02 -37.15
C SER A 745 5.20 17.90 -37.16
N VAL A 746 5.81 17.72 -38.32
CA VAL A 746 6.88 16.76 -38.54
C VAL A 746 8.22 17.40 -38.19
N PHE A 747 8.96 16.78 -37.27
CA PHE A 747 10.31 17.18 -36.88
C PHE A 747 11.35 16.12 -37.30
N ALA A 748 12.61 16.52 -37.38
CA ALA A 748 13.71 15.60 -37.62
C ALA A 748 14.13 14.89 -36.32
N ARG A 749 14.20 13.55 -36.33
CA ARG A 749 14.69 12.72 -35.22
C ARG A 749 16.10 13.12 -34.77
N SER A 750 16.92 13.61 -35.69
CA SER A 750 18.26 14.13 -35.40
C SER A 750 18.29 15.23 -34.33
N SER A 751 17.18 15.94 -34.13
CA SER A 751 17.04 16.91 -33.03
C SER A 751 16.99 16.22 -31.67
N ILE A 752 16.36 15.04 -31.55
CA ILE A 752 16.38 14.24 -30.32
C ILE A 752 17.76 13.60 -30.13
N ASP A 753 18.36 13.08 -31.21
CA ASP A 753 19.72 12.51 -31.17
C ASP A 753 20.72 13.55 -30.61
N ALA A 754 20.66 14.80 -31.09
CA ALA A 754 21.50 15.89 -30.62
C ALA A 754 21.25 16.28 -29.14
N LEU A 755 19.99 16.22 -28.68
CA LEU A 755 19.62 16.48 -27.29
C LEU A 755 20.28 15.44 -26.38
N ILE A 756 20.10 14.17 -26.73
CA ILE A 756 20.61 13.02 -25.98
C ILE A 756 22.12 13.07 -25.86
N ASP A 757 22.84 13.29 -26.97
CA ASP A 757 24.30 13.34 -26.95
C ASP A 757 24.82 14.48 -26.07
N SER A 758 24.18 15.64 -26.14
CA SER A 758 24.55 16.80 -25.31
C SER A 758 24.26 16.54 -23.83
N ALA A 759 23.08 15.99 -23.52
CA ALA A 759 22.65 15.68 -22.16
C ALA A 759 23.56 14.63 -21.51
N LEU A 760 23.84 13.50 -22.17
CA LEU A 760 24.72 12.45 -21.64
C LEU A 760 26.13 12.97 -21.31
N THR A 761 26.64 13.88 -22.14
CA THR A 761 27.95 14.51 -21.89
C THR A 761 27.92 15.37 -20.63
N ILE A 762 26.87 16.21 -20.46
CA ILE A 762 26.70 17.05 -19.28
C ILE A 762 26.48 16.22 -18.01
N PHE A 763 25.69 15.15 -18.11
CA PHE A 763 25.38 14.25 -16.99
C PHE A 763 26.62 13.51 -16.51
N LYS A 764 27.42 12.91 -17.42
CA LYS A 764 28.67 12.25 -17.07
C LYS A 764 29.61 13.17 -16.29
N GLN A 765 29.73 14.41 -16.73
CA GLN A 765 30.56 15.38 -16.05
C GLN A 765 29.96 15.79 -14.69
N THR A 766 28.65 16.01 -14.62
CA THR A 766 27.98 16.34 -13.36
C THR A 766 28.09 15.20 -12.34
N ILE A 767 28.06 13.94 -12.79
CA ILE A 767 28.33 12.76 -11.95
C ILE A 767 29.74 12.80 -11.39
N THR A 768 30.72 13.11 -12.22
CA THR A 768 32.12 13.26 -11.77
C THR A 768 32.25 14.37 -10.73
N ASP A 769 31.58 15.51 -10.94
CA ASP A 769 31.59 16.65 -10.01
C ASP A 769 30.93 16.33 -8.65
N ASN A 770 30.14 15.26 -8.55
CA ASN A 770 29.40 14.86 -7.34
C ASN A 770 30.01 13.65 -6.61
N GLN A 771 31.18 13.18 -7.05
CA GLN A 771 31.96 12.21 -6.27
C GLN A 771 32.62 12.92 -5.08
N ARG A 772 32.55 12.29 -3.91
CA ARG A 772 33.13 12.78 -2.66
C ARG A 772 34.55 12.22 -2.47
N ASP A 773 35.34 12.90 -1.65
CA ASP A 773 36.70 12.48 -1.31
C ASP A 773 36.74 11.13 -0.56
N ASP A 774 35.66 10.79 0.15
CA ASP A 774 35.48 9.51 0.85
C ASP A 774 35.08 8.34 -0.09
N GLY A 775 34.92 8.60 -1.39
CA GLY A 775 34.56 7.60 -2.40
C GLY A 775 33.05 7.42 -2.62
N LEU A 776 32.21 8.01 -1.76
CA LEU A 776 30.75 8.05 -1.95
C LEU A 776 30.35 9.13 -2.94
N PHE A 777 29.06 9.19 -3.27
CA PHE A 777 28.47 10.25 -4.08
C PHE A 777 27.52 11.12 -3.27
N GLN A 778 27.36 12.38 -3.68
CA GLN A 778 26.30 13.24 -3.13
C GLN A 778 24.92 12.61 -3.39
N THR A 779 23.93 12.91 -2.55
CA THR A 779 22.54 12.47 -2.76
C THR A 779 21.66 13.66 -3.12
N TYR A 780 21.69 14.67 -2.26
CA TYR A 780 21.05 15.96 -2.47
C TYR A 780 22.05 17.06 -2.19
N ASN A 781 22.04 18.08 -3.04
CA ASN A 781 22.78 19.31 -2.83
C ASN A 781 21.82 20.45 -2.45
N LEU A 782 22.36 21.54 -1.89
CA LEU A 782 21.64 22.79 -1.68
C LEU A 782 22.01 23.82 -2.73
N LEU A 783 20.99 24.48 -3.26
CA LEU A 783 21.03 25.57 -4.22
C LEU A 783 20.89 26.90 -3.47
N LYS A 784 21.78 27.84 -3.76
CA LYS A 784 21.66 29.23 -3.32
C LYS A 784 21.79 30.14 -4.52
N THR A 785 20.80 31.01 -4.74
CA THR A 785 20.81 31.98 -5.85
C THR A 785 20.78 33.39 -5.30
N GLU A 786 21.81 34.18 -5.59
CA GLU A 786 21.95 35.59 -5.17
C GLU A 786 22.55 36.39 -6.33
N SER A 787 21.99 37.56 -6.63
CA SER A 787 22.55 38.51 -7.63
C SER A 787 22.93 37.87 -8.97
N GLU A 788 22.03 37.06 -9.55
CA GLU A 788 22.25 36.31 -10.81
C GLU A 788 23.42 35.31 -10.77
N GLN A 789 23.78 34.83 -9.58
CA GLN A 789 24.75 33.77 -9.38
C GLN A 789 24.11 32.63 -8.60
N THR A 790 24.37 31.40 -9.02
CA THR A 790 23.85 30.20 -8.37
C THR A 790 25.02 29.36 -7.88
N SER A 791 25.13 29.14 -6.57
CA SER A 791 26.10 28.25 -5.94
C SER A 791 25.45 26.96 -5.46
N ILE A 792 26.27 25.91 -5.32
CA ILE A 792 25.86 24.59 -4.83
C ILE A 792 26.70 24.26 -3.60
N SER A 793 26.07 23.74 -2.55
CA SER A 793 26.77 23.18 -1.39
C SER A 793 26.27 21.76 -1.10
N PRO A 794 27.17 20.82 -0.77
CA PRO A 794 26.79 19.43 -0.50
C PRO A 794 26.08 19.27 0.84
N LEU A 795 25.36 18.16 0.99
CA LEU A 795 24.87 17.67 2.27
C LEU A 795 25.71 16.48 2.76
N TYR A 796 25.38 15.96 3.94
CA TYR A 796 25.93 14.71 4.44
C TYR A 796 25.58 13.55 3.50
N PRO A 797 26.39 12.48 3.45
CA PRO A 797 26.14 11.35 2.56
C PRO A 797 24.83 10.66 2.95
N MET A 798 24.11 10.09 1.97
CA MET A 798 22.88 9.34 2.20
C MET A 798 22.87 8.08 1.34
N LEU A 799 22.25 7.00 1.81
CA LEU A 799 22.20 5.71 1.12
C LEU A 799 21.57 5.81 -0.28
N GLU A 800 20.53 6.63 -0.42
CA GLU A 800 19.77 6.78 -1.67
C GLU A 800 20.63 7.21 -2.86
N GLY A 801 21.62 8.10 -2.64
CA GLY A 801 22.53 8.55 -3.69
C GLY A 801 23.45 7.42 -4.18
N GLN A 802 23.78 6.49 -3.28
CA GLN A 802 24.65 5.36 -3.57
C GLN A 802 23.88 4.30 -4.37
N VAL A 803 22.62 4.04 -3.98
CA VAL A 803 21.69 3.22 -4.77
C VAL A 803 21.53 3.79 -6.17
N ALA A 804 21.36 5.10 -6.31
CA ALA A 804 21.15 5.77 -7.58
C ALA A 804 22.37 5.67 -8.51
N ILE A 805 23.58 5.96 -8.02
CA ILE A 805 24.79 5.90 -8.86
C ILE A 805 25.15 4.46 -9.25
N LEU A 806 25.00 3.48 -8.34
CA LEU A 806 25.18 2.06 -8.65
C LEU A 806 24.14 1.58 -9.69
N SER A 807 22.96 2.21 -9.71
CA SER A 807 21.90 1.92 -10.67
C SER A 807 22.03 2.69 -12.00
N ALA A 808 22.88 3.70 -12.10
CA ALA A 808 22.97 4.61 -13.25
C ALA A 808 23.54 3.97 -14.53
N LYS A 809 24.12 2.76 -14.42
CA LYS A 809 24.84 2.06 -15.51
C LYS A 809 26.01 2.86 -16.10
N THR A 810 26.66 3.69 -15.28
CA THR A 810 27.83 4.49 -15.68
C THR A 810 29.15 4.01 -15.07
N LEU A 811 29.10 3.39 -13.89
CA LEU A 811 30.27 2.85 -13.21
C LEU A 811 30.67 1.49 -13.79
N THR A 812 31.98 1.27 -13.90
CA THR A 812 32.55 -0.06 -14.12
C THR A 812 32.40 -0.94 -12.87
N PRO A 813 32.49 -2.28 -12.99
CA PRO A 813 32.44 -3.16 -11.82
C PRO A 813 33.46 -2.80 -10.71
N LEU A 814 34.67 -2.37 -11.09
CA LEU A 814 35.70 -1.96 -10.12
C LEU A 814 35.36 -0.64 -9.42
N GLU A 815 34.73 0.30 -10.10
CA GLU A 815 34.25 1.54 -9.48
C GLU A 815 33.07 1.27 -8.54
N SER A 816 32.15 0.39 -8.92
CA SER A 816 31.04 -0.03 -8.05
C SER A 816 31.53 -0.67 -6.75
N ILE A 817 32.56 -1.53 -6.81
CA ILE A 817 33.18 -2.12 -5.61
C ILE A 817 33.72 -1.02 -4.69
N LYS A 818 34.40 -0.01 -5.23
CA LYS A 818 34.93 1.10 -4.41
C LYS A 818 33.82 1.87 -3.69
N VAL A 819 32.67 2.08 -4.34
CA VAL A 819 31.51 2.74 -3.71
C VAL A 819 30.94 1.87 -2.59
N LEU A 820 30.84 0.55 -2.80
CA LEU A 820 30.37 -0.39 -1.77
C LEU A 820 31.34 -0.45 -0.58
N ASP A 821 32.64 -0.54 -0.83
CA ASP A 821 33.66 -0.50 0.22
C ASP A 821 33.57 0.79 1.04
N ALA A 822 33.43 1.94 0.37
CA ALA A 822 33.23 3.23 1.04
C ALA A 822 31.93 3.27 1.86
N LEU A 823 30.86 2.63 1.39
CA LEU A 823 29.57 2.58 2.09
C LEU A 823 29.67 1.79 3.41
N PHE A 824 30.36 0.65 3.42
CA PHE A 824 30.64 -0.13 4.64
C PHE A 824 31.56 0.61 5.63
N LEU A 825 32.44 1.47 5.14
CA LEU A 825 33.33 2.30 5.96
C LEU A 825 32.68 3.60 6.48
N SER A 826 31.47 3.91 6.03
CA SER A 826 30.80 5.18 6.34
C SER A 826 29.94 5.12 7.61
N ASP A 827 29.62 6.29 8.16
CA ASP A 827 28.69 6.46 9.29
C ASP A 827 27.23 6.11 8.94
N ILE A 828 26.96 5.68 7.70
CA ILE A 828 25.66 5.16 7.27
C ILE A 828 25.52 3.68 7.68
N TYR A 829 26.63 2.94 7.79
CA TYR A 829 26.60 1.53 8.18
C TYR A 829 26.25 1.37 9.67
N ARG A 830 25.29 0.49 9.95
CA ARG A 830 24.75 0.19 11.28
C ARG A 830 25.16 -1.24 11.68
N PRO A 831 26.27 -1.42 12.42
CA PRO A 831 26.86 -2.73 12.68
C PRO A 831 26.03 -3.62 13.61
N ASP A 832 25.20 -3.06 14.50
CA ASP A 832 24.35 -3.84 15.41
C ASP A 832 23.19 -4.56 14.70
N GLN A 833 22.86 -4.15 13.48
CA GLN A 833 21.82 -4.76 12.63
C GLN A 833 22.38 -5.29 11.29
N ASP A 834 23.69 -5.17 11.08
CA ASP A 834 24.38 -5.48 9.82
C ASP A 834 23.66 -4.89 8.58
N THR A 835 23.34 -3.61 8.64
CA THR A 835 22.55 -2.91 7.61
C THR A 835 22.97 -1.45 7.44
N PHE A 836 22.27 -0.69 6.60
CA PHE A 836 22.55 0.72 6.33
C PHE A 836 21.39 1.62 6.75
N MET A 837 21.71 2.73 7.42
CA MET A 837 20.76 3.83 7.68
C MET A 837 20.49 4.61 6.38
N LEU A 838 19.46 5.45 6.37
CA LEU A 838 19.25 6.36 5.22
C LEU A 838 20.32 7.45 5.17
N TYR A 839 20.76 7.92 6.33
CA TYR A 839 21.77 8.93 6.52
C TYR A 839 22.40 8.76 7.92
N PRO A 840 23.60 9.33 8.17
CA PRO A 840 24.29 9.16 9.45
C PRO A 840 23.45 9.59 10.65
N ASP A 841 23.53 8.83 11.74
CA ASP A 841 22.99 9.23 13.03
C ASP A 841 23.86 10.33 13.64
N ARG A 842 23.32 11.54 13.77
CA ARG A 842 24.07 12.71 14.21
C ARG A 842 23.68 13.07 15.63
N ALA A 843 24.66 13.38 16.46
CA ALA A 843 24.42 14.01 17.75
C ALA A 843 23.63 15.31 17.54
N LEU A 844 22.41 15.35 18.09
CA LEU A 844 21.58 16.55 18.10
C LEU A 844 21.99 17.42 19.29
N THR A 845 21.91 18.74 19.13
CA THR A 845 22.12 19.68 20.24
C THR A 845 21.11 19.40 21.35
N ASP A 846 21.60 19.19 22.58
CA ASP A 846 20.76 18.97 23.75
C ASP A 846 19.80 20.14 23.99
N PHE A 847 18.66 19.86 24.63
CA PHE A 847 17.58 20.85 24.79
C PHE A 847 18.06 22.16 25.42
N LEU A 848 18.89 22.07 26.47
CA LEU A 848 19.43 23.24 27.18
C LEU A 848 20.46 24.03 26.37
N ASP A 849 20.99 23.45 25.29
CA ASP A 849 22.01 24.07 24.44
C ASP A 849 21.46 24.65 23.13
N LYS A 850 20.22 24.34 22.74
CA LYS A 850 19.62 24.78 21.46
C LYS A 850 19.44 26.30 21.31
N ASN A 851 19.30 27.05 22.42
CA ASN A 851 18.98 28.48 22.41
C ASN A 851 19.93 29.28 23.31
N ARG A 852 21.23 28.98 23.23
CA ARG A 852 22.27 29.70 24.00
C ARG A 852 22.92 30.75 23.12
N PHE A 853 22.70 32.01 23.46
CA PHE A 853 23.46 33.12 22.88
C PHE A 853 24.80 33.25 23.59
N SER A 854 25.85 33.53 22.82
CA SER A 854 27.13 33.90 23.43
C SER A 854 26.95 35.21 24.21
N ALA A 855 27.74 35.41 25.27
CA ALA A 855 27.70 36.66 26.03
C ALA A 855 28.02 37.87 25.13
N ALA A 856 28.85 37.71 24.10
CA ALA A 856 29.14 38.74 23.09
C ALA A 856 27.89 39.07 22.25
N SER A 857 27.20 38.04 21.72
CA SER A 857 25.96 38.23 20.95
C SER A 857 24.83 38.86 21.80
N ALA A 858 24.81 38.59 23.10
CA ALA A 858 23.85 39.21 24.03
C ALA A 858 24.24 40.65 24.40
N ALA A 859 25.54 40.99 24.39
CA ALA A 859 26.06 42.32 24.64
C ALA A 859 25.93 43.27 23.43
N GLY A 860 25.67 42.72 22.23
CA GLY A 860 25.50 43.50 21.00
C GLY A 860 26.80 43.81 20.26
N ASP A 861 27.89 43.10 20.59
CA ASP A 861 29.19 43.19 19.90
C ASP A 861 29.28 42.26 18.67
#